data_AF-A0A6L9FM70-F1
#
_entry.id   AF-A0A6L9FM70-F1
#
_cell.length_a   1.000
_cell.length_b   1.000
_cell.length_c   1.000
_cell.angle_alpha   90.00
_cell.angle_beta   90.00
_cell.angle_gamma   90.00
#
_symmetry.space_group_name_H-M   'P 1'
#
loop_
_entity.id
_entity.type
_entity.pdbx_description
1 polymer ?
#
loop_
_entity_poly.entity_id
_entity_poly.type
_entity_poly.pdbx_seq_one_letter_code
_entity_poly.pdbx_strand_id
1 'polypeptide(L)'
;MKFKKSLSAGLLLFGGLSGVTPSVAAEVPRTAFVHLFEWSWPDIATECETFLGPKGFSAVQVSPPQKSVNNAAWWARYQPVSYSFEGRSGTRAQFADMVQRCKAVGVDIYLDAVINHMAAQDRYFPEVPYSSNDFHSCTGDIDYSNRWSIQNCDLVGLNDLKTESEYVRQKIADYMNDALSLGVAGFRIDAAKHIPAGDIAAIKSKLNGSPYIYQEVIGAAGEPVQTSEYTYIGDVTEFNFARTIGPKFKQGGIKDLQGIGSWSGWLSSDDAVTFVTNHDEERHNPGQVLSHQDFGNLYFLGNVFTLAYPYGYPKVMSGYYFSNFDAGPPSTGVHSGNACGFDGGDWVCEHKWRGVANMVAFRNHTAAQWQVTDWWDDGYNQVAFGRGGLGFVVINRDDNKGINQSFQTGMPAGEYCDIIAGDFDTQSGHCSATTITVDSQGYAHFTVGSHQAAAIHIGAKLGSVCQDCGGTAAETKVCFDNAQNFSQPYLHYWNVNADQAVANATWPGVAMTAENGGYCYDFGVGLNSLQVIFSDNGASQTADLTASSPTLCYQNGTWRDSDFCQSSNVGNESWYFRGTSNGWGVSALTYEAATGLYTTVQSFNGEESPARFKIDDGNWSESYPSADYQVGDYATYTITFDSQTKAITVTSQ
;
A
#
# COMPACT_ATOMS: atom_id res chain seq x y z
N MET A 1 17.46 1.26 -2.27
CA MET A 1 17.91 -0.02 -2.89
C MET A 1 18.72 0.34 -4.13
N LYS A 2 20.03 0.12 -4.17
CA LYS A 2 20.86 0.48 -5.34
C LYS A 2 20.45 -0.40 -6.52
N PHE A 3 19.69 0.12 -7.48
CA PHE A 3 19.45 -0.53 -8.77
C PHE A 3 20.76 -0.55 -9.59
N LYS A 4 21.74 -1.35 -9.15
CA LYS A 4 22.89 -1.73 -9.97
C LYS A 4 22.58 -3.08 -10.61
N LYS A 5 21.83 -3.08 -11.72
CA LYS A 5 22.06 -4.08 -12.76
C LYS A 5 23.12 -3.51 -13.70
N SER A 6 24.38 -3.87 -13.45
CA SER A 6 25.46 -3.62 -14.40
C SER A 6 25.21 -4.47 -15.65
N LEU A 7 24.87 -3.84 -16.78
CA LEU A 7 25.11 -4.47 -18.07
C LEU A 7 26.60 -4.31 -18.40
N SER A 8 27.40 -5.30 -18.03
CA SER A 8 28.73 -5.46 -18.59
C SER A 8 28.59 -6.12 -19.96
N ALA A 9 28.65 -5.34 -21.03
CA ALA A 9 28.72 -5.84 -22.39
C ALA A 9 30.12 -6.43 -22.66
N GLY A 10 30.31 -7.70 -22.31
CA GLY A 10 31.44 -8.48 -22.76
C GLY A 10 31.22 -8.90 -24.22
N LEU A 11 31.96 -8.28 -25.15
CA LEU A 11 31.93 -8.61 -26.56
C LEU A 11 32.60 -9.98 -26.79
N LEU A 12 31.83 -11.07 -26.77
CA LEU A 12 32.23 -12.39 -27.25
C LEU A 12 31.52 -12.66 -28.58
N LEU A 13 32.27 -12.54 -29.68
CA LEU A 13 31.87 -12.97 -31.01
C LEU A 13 31.79 -14.51 -31.04
N PHE A 14 30.58 -15.05 -30.95
CA PHE A 14 30.25 -16.38 -31.46
C PHE A 14 28.94 -16.29 -32.25
N GLY A 15 29.00 -16.71 -33.52
CA GLY A 15 27.90 -16.62 -34.47
C GLY A 15 26.81 -17.67 -34.25
N GLY A 16 25.60 -17.27 -34.62
CA GLY A 16 24.57 -18.15 -35.20
C GLY A 16 23.87 -19.12 -34.25
N LEU A 17 22.77 -18.66 -33.66
CA LEU A 17 21.48 -19.38 -33.55
C LEU A 17 20.47 -18.44 -32.88
N SER A 18 19.50 -17.96 -33.64
CA SER A 18 18.39 -17.12 -33.17
C SER A 18 17.45 -17.95 -32.30
N GLY A 19 17.79 -18.10 -31.02
CA GLY A 19 16.85 -18.53 -29.99
C GLY A 19 16.05 -17.32 -29.52
N VAL A 20 14.73 -17.33 -29.75
CA VAL A 20 13.80 -16.42 -29.10
C VAL A 20 13.81 -16.79 -27.61
N THR A 21 14.61 -16.09 -26.81
CA THR A 21 14.46 -16.15 -25.36
C THR A 21 13.11 -15.51 -25.01
N PRO A 22 12.21 -16.16 -24.27
CA PRO A 22 11.02 -15.50 -23.78
C PRO A 22 11.48 -14.31 -22.93
N SER A 23 11.11 -13.10 -23.36
CA SER A 23 11.26 -11.90 -22.56
C SER A 23 10.28 -12.04 -21.41
N VAL A 24 10.75 -12.51 -20.26
CA VAL A 24 10.03 -12.34 -19.00
C VAL A 24 9.79 -10.84 -18.87
N ALA A 25 8.54 -10.40 -18.84
CA ALA A 25 8.24 -8.99 -18.65
C ALA A 25 8.89 -8.56 -17.33
N ALA A 26 9.67 -7.47 -17.35
CA ALA A 26 10.27 -6.99 -16.12
C ALA A 26 9.16 -6.50 -15.19
N GLU A 27 9.13 -7.00 -13.96
CA GLU A 27 8.23 -6.51 -12.91
C GLU A 27 8.32 -4.98 -12.83
N VAL A 28 7.16 -4.32 -12.80
CA VAL A 28 7.08 -2.86 -12.71
C VAL A 28 7.69 -2.45 -11.36
N PRO A 29 8.76 -1.63 -11.35
CA PRO A 29 9.44 -1.29 -10.12
C PRO A 29 8.53 -0.44 -9.22
N ARG A 30 8.60 -0.64 -7.90
CA ARG A 30 7.96 0.23 -6.91
C ARG A 30 8.92 1.32 -6.49
N THR A 31 8.51 2.59 -6.62
CA THR A 31 9.47 3.68 -6.66
C THR A 31 9.12 4.91 -5.83
N ALA A 32 8.08 4.83 -5.01
CA ALA A 32 7.73 5.81 -4.01
C ALA A 32 7.25 5.11 -2.73
N PHE A 33 7.56 5.69 -1.58
CA PHE A 33 7.13 5.19 -0.28
C PHE A 33 6.28 6.23 0.45
N VAL A 34 5.61 5.82 1.52
CA VAL A 34 4.74 6.69 2.33
C VAL A 34 5.24 6.79 3.77
N HIS A 35 5.08 7.94 4.41
CA HIS A 35 5.21 8.07 5.86
C HIS A 35 3.82 8.05 6.49
N LEU A 36 3.44 6.92 7.10
CA LEU A 36 2.18 6.80 7.85
C LEU A 36 2.40 7.31 9.28
N PHE A 37 2.41 8.63 9.41
CA PHE A 37 2.82 9.32 10.65
C PHE A 37 1.80 9.11 11.75
N GLU A 38 2.23 8.55 12.88
CA GLU A 38 1.43 8.23 14.06
C GLU A 38 0.36 7.13 13.91
N TRP A 39 0.34 6.41 12.79
CA TRP A 39 -0.61 5.32 12.59
C TRP A 39 -0.31 4.14 13.54
N SER A 40 -1.35 3.39 13.91
CA SER A 40 -1.18 2.18 14.71
C SER A 40 -0.61 1.03 13.86
N TRP A 41 0.06 0.06 14.49
CA TRP A 41 0.60 -1.09 13.75
C TRP A 41 -0.49 -1.90 13.03
N PRO A 42 -1.64 -2.22 13.65
CA PRO A 42 -2.73 -2.90 12.96
C PRO A 42 -3.29 -2.11 11.77
N ASP A 43 -3.38 -0.78 11.89
CA ASP A 43 -3.87 0.06 10.80
C ASP A 43 -2.92 0.06 9.60
N ILE A 44 -1.60 0.14 9.86
CA ILE A 44 -0.56 0.04 8.82
C ILE A 44 -0.62 -1.33 8.13
N ALA A 45 -0.78 -2.42 8.88
CA ALA A 45 -0.86 -3.77 8.32
C ALA A 45 -2.03 -3.90 7.32
N THR A 46 -3.21 -3.44 7.72
CA THR A 46 -4.40 -3.42 6.85
C THR A 46 -4.21 -2.50 5.64
N GLU A 47 -3.62 -1.32 5.84
CA GLU A 47 -3.37 -0.37 4.73
C GLU A 47 -2.35 -0.91 3.72
N CYS A 48 -1.35 -1.67 4.17
CA CYS A 48 -0.41 -2.37 3.29
C CYS A 48 -1.13 -3.32 2.34
N GLU A 49 -2.01 -4.17 2.86
CA GLU A 49 -2.71 -5.21 2.09
C GLU A 49 -3.78 -4.63 1.18
N THR A 50 -4.58 -3.70 1.70
CA THR A 50 -5.79 -3.22 1.02
C THR A 50 -5.53 -2.06 0.07
N PHE A 51 -4.41 -1.34 0.24
CA PHE A 51 -4.17 -0.11 -0.51
C PHE A 51 -2.73 0.03 -1.03
N LEU A 52 -1.72 0.03 -0.16
CA LEU A 52 -0.35 0.38 -0.55
C LEU A 52 0.27 -0.64 -1.50
N GLY A 53 0.10 -1.93 -1.21
CA GLY A 53 0.54 -3.02 -2.08
C GLY A 53 -0.12 -2.92 -3.47
N PRO A 54 -1.47 -2.94 -3.56
CA PRO A 54 -2.19 -2.79 -4.81
C PRO A 54 -1.87 -1.51 -5.60
N LYS A 55 -1.63 -0.37 -4.92
CA LYS A 55 -1.25 0.90 -5.59
C LYS A 55 0.24 1.00 -5.91
N GLY A 56 1.05 0.01 -5.54
CA GLY A 56 2.46 -0.10 -5.94
C GLY A 56 3.42 0.77 -5.13
N PHE A 57 3.11 1.10 -3.88
CA PHE A 57 4.06 1.71 -2.96
C PHE A 57 5.16 0.72 -2.58
N SER A 58 6.41 1.18 -2.54
CA SER A 58 7.56 0.33 -2.22
C SER A 58 7.69 0.07 -0.73
N ALA A 59 7.36 1.05 0.11
CA ALA A 59 7.59 0.96 1.55
C ALA A 59 6.71 1.90 2.38
N VAL A 60 6.77 1.72 3.69
CA VAL A 60 6.21 2.60 4.73
C VAL A 60 7.33 3.05 5.67
N GLN A 61 7.55 4.36 5.81
CA GLN A 61 8.18 4.92 7.01
C GLN A 61 7.15 4.86 8.14
N VAL A 62 7.52 4.23 9.26
CA VAL A 62 6.71 4.20 10.48
C VAL A 62 7.31 5.11 11.53
N SER A 63 6.46 5.76 12.34
CA SER A 63 6.92 6.57 13.47
C SER A 63 7.71 5.75 14.51
N PRO A 64 8.54 6.37 15.37
CA PRO A 64 9.49 5.65 16.21
C PRO A 64 8.81 4.62 17.14
N PRO A 65 9.15 3.31 17.05
CA PRO A 65 8.43 2.26 17.77
C PRO A 65 8.93 2.03 19.20
N GLN A 66 10.06 2.62 19.57
CA GLN A 66 10.67 2.45 20.87
C GLN A 66 9.93 3.19 21.98
N LYS A 67 10.05 2.67 23.20
CA LYS A 67 9.51 3.27 24.42
C LYS A 67 10.02 4.69 24.58
N SER A 68 9.08 5.61 24.70
CA SER A 68 9.34 7.04 24.76
C SER A 68 8.59 7.68 25.93
N VAL A 69 8.84 8.97 26.19
CA VAL A 69 8.16 9.68 27.29
C VAL A 69 6.64 9.62 27.16
N ASN A 70 5.94 9.52 28.29
CA ASN A 70 4.49 9.53 28.31
C ASN A 70 3.95 10.95 28.17
N ASN A 71 3.72 11.38 26.93
CA ASN A 71 3.12 12.66 26.59
C ASN A 71 2.19 12.47 25.37
N ALA A 72 1.09 13.22 25.31
CA ALA A 72 0.14 13.18 24.20
C ALA A 72 0.68 13.85 22.93
N ALA A 73 1.67 14.73 23.04
CA ALA A 73 2.25 15.40 21.89
C ALA A 73 2.90 14.42 20.91
N TRP A 74 2.91 14.75 19.62
CA TRP A 74 3.52 13.91 18.58
C TRP A 74 5.03 13.73 18.80
N TRP A 75 5.71 14.81 19.20
CA TRP A 75 7.16 14.81 19.42
C TRP A 75 7.58 13.92 20.59
N ALA A 76 6.64 13.45 21.42
CA ALA A 76 6.93 12.54 22.53
C ALA A 76 7.67 11.28 22.06
N ARG A 77 7.41 10.80 20.84
CA ARG A 77 8.08 9.62 20.24
C ARG A 77 9.55 9.85 19.91
N TYR A 78 9.97 11.10 19.86
CA TYR A 78 11.35 11.53 19.63
C TYR A 78 12.09 11.76 20.95
N GLN A 79 11.55 11.28 22.08
CA GLN A 79 12.22 11.28 23.37
C GLN A 79 12.31 9.85 23.93
N PRO A 80 13.27 9.05 23.45
CA PRO A 80 13.41 7.66 23.86
C PRO A 80 13.70 7.51 25.35
N VAL A 81 13.05 6.55 25.99
CA VAL A 81 13.32 6.12 27.37
C VAL A 81 13.98 4.74 27.36
N SER A 82 13.62 3.88 26.42
CA SER A 82 14.35 2.64 26.15
C SER A 82 14.19 2.19 24.71
N TYR A 83 14.88 1.11 24.32
CA TYR A 83 14.77 0.51 22.99
C TYR A 83 13.71 -0.60 22.90
N SER A 84 12.91 -0.79 23.97
CA SER A 84 11.77 -1.71 23.95
C SER A 84 10.70 -1.25 22.97
N PHE A 85 10.12 -2.17 22.20
CA PHE A 85 9.02 -1.88 21.27
C PHE A 85 7.70 -1.77 22.04
N GLU A 86 7.45 -0.57 22.54
CA GLU A 86 6.32 -0.20 23.39
C GLU A 86 5.98 1.25 23.09
N GLY A 87 4.78 1.54 22.61
CA GLY A 87 4.44 2.92 22.29
C GLY A 87 3.02 3.10 21.82
N ARG A 88 2.71 4.35 21.43
CA ARG A 88 1.38 4.79 21.02
C ARG A 88 0.78 3.94 19.90
N SER A 89 1.60 3.47 18.96
CA SER A 89 1.14 2.67 17.82
C SER A 89 0.85 1.20 18.15
N GLY A 90 1.26 0.69 19.31
CA GLY A 90 0.97 -0.67 19.76
C GLY A 90 2.18 -1.43 20.30
N THR A 91 1.96 -2.71 20.57
CA THR A 91 2.94 -3.63 21.17
C THR A 91 3.94 -4.17 20.15
N ARG A 92 5.06 -4.73 20.63
CA ARG A 92 6.03 -5.48 19.82
C ARG A 92 5.39 -6.57 18.95
N ALA A 93 4.42 -7.32 19.47
CA ALA A 93 3.77 -8.40 18.73
C ALA A 93 2.99 -7.84 17.54
N GLN A 94 2.25 -6.75 17.73
CA GLN A 94 1.54 -6.05 16.64
C GLN A 94 2.51 -5.42 15.64
N PHE A 95 3.67 -4.93 16.09
CA PHE A 95 4.72 -4.44 15.19
C PHE A 95 5.27 -5.57 14.30
N ALA A 96 5.55 -6.74 14.89
CA ALA A 96 6.03 -7.91 14.14
C ALA A 96 4.99 -8.42 13.13
N ASP A 97 3.71 -8.48 13.52
CA ASP A 97 2.59 -8.83 12.63
C ASP A 97 2.50 -7.87 11.43
N MET A 98 2.54 -6.56 11.70
CA MET A 98 2.51 -5.53 10.68
C MET A 98 3.67 -5.65 9.68
N VAL A 99 4.90 -5.86 10.16
CA VAL A 99 6.07 -6.04 9.30
C VAL A 99 5.91 -7.27 8.40
N GLN A 100 5.41 -8.39 8.94
CA GLN A 100 5.20 -9.62 8.16
C GLN A 100 4.13 -9.46 7.09
N ARG A 101 2.98 -8.87 7.45
CA ARG A 101 1.85 -8.65 6.53
C ARG A 101 2.20 -7.67 5.42
N CYS A 102 2.84 -6.55 5.74
CA CYS A 102 3.32 -5.61 4.72
C CYS A 102 4.34 -6.25 3.77
N LYS A 103 5.29 -7.02 4.30
CA LYS A 103 6.29 -7.73 3.48
C LYS A 103 5.65 -8.76 2.55
N ALA A 104 4.59 -9.45 2.97
CA ALA A 104 3.88 -10.44 2.15
C ALA A 104 3.25 -9.83 0.88
N VAL A 105 2.91 -8.53 0.91
CA VAL A 105 2.36 -7.78 -0.22
C VAL A 105 3.39 -6.87 -0.90
N GLY A 106 4.68 -7.11 -0.64
CA GLY A 106 5.80 -6.40 -1.27
C GLY A 106 6.01 -4.96 -0.77
N VAL A 107 5.46 -4.61 0.40
CA VAL A 107 5.64 -3.29 1.03
C VAL A 107 6.65 -3.41 2.16
N ASP A 108 7.82 -2.79 1.97
CA ASP A 108 8.88 -2.76 2.97
C ASP A 108 8.53 -1.85 4.16
N ILE A 109 9.09 -2.13 5.34
CA ILE A 109 9.00 -1.23 6.50
C ILE A 109 10.34 -0.53 6.73
N TYR A 110 10.30 0.80 6.80
CA TYR A 110 11.41 1.65 7.22
C TYR A 110 11.13 2.21 8.62
N LEU A 111 11.93 1.79 9.60
CA LEU A 111 11.78 2.22 10.98
C LEU A 111 12.38 3.62 11.18
N ASP A 112 11.67 4.52 11.85
CA ASP A 112 12.22 5.80 12.30
C ASP A 112 13.08 5.62 13.56
N ALA A 113 14.40 5.69 13.39
CA ALA A 113 15.40 5.34 14.39
C ALA A 113 15.94 6.61 15.06
N VAL A 114 15.51 6.84 16.30
CA VAL A 114 15.98 7.94 17.16
C VAL A 114 17.23 7.48 17.91
N ILE A 115 18.40 7.76 17.33
CA ILE A 115 19.69 7.23 17.80
C ILE A 115 20.71 8.30 18.19
N ASN A 116 20.37 9.59 18.01
CA ASN A 116 21.23 10.70 18.45
C ASN A 116 21.17 10.91 19.97
N HIS A 117 19.97 10.83 20.54
CA HIS A 117 19.69 11.30 21.89
C HIS A 117 18.70 10.38 22.63
N MET A 118 18.58 10.61 23.92
CA MET A 118 17.52 10.07 24.78
C MET A 118 16.64 11.20 25.31
N ALA A 119 15.54 10.86 26.01
CA ALA A 119 14.61 11.83 26.57
C ALA A 119 15.26 12.91 27.44
N ALA A 120 14.67 14.11 27.47
CA ALA A 120 15.12 15.25 28.28
C ALA A 120 14.77 15.05 29.77
N GLN A 121 15.55 14.19 30.43
CA GLN A 121 15.42 13.84 31.85
C GLN A 121 16.81 13.59 32.47
N ASP A 122 16.86 13.05 33.70
CA ASP A 122 18.14 12.60 34.27
C ASP A 122 18.84 11.60 33.33
N ARG A 123 20.16 11.74 33.14
CA ARG A 123 20.99 10.88 32.26
C ARG A 123 21.20 9.47 32.83
N TYR A 124 20.10 8.79 33.08
CA TYR A 124 20.04 7.47 33.67
C TYR A 124 18.86 6.70 33.05
N PHE A 125 19.19 5.76 32.18
CA PHE A 125 18.22 4.96 31.43
C PHE A 125 18.49 3.47 31.69
N PRO A 126 18.02 2.93 32.83
CA PRO A 126 18.40 1.61 33.31
C PRO A 126 17.88 0.46 32.43
N GLU A 127 16.85 0.68 31.62
CA GLU A 127 16.35 -0.33 30.67
C GLU A 127 17.31 -0.52 29.47
N VAL A 128 18.10 0.50 29.10
CA VAL A 128 19.14 0.41 28.05
C VAL A 128 20.54 0.09 28.60
N PRO A 129 20.62 -0.10 29.92
CA PRO A 129 21.59 0.53 30.84
C PRO A 129 22.50 1.64 30.27
N TYR A 130 21.98 2.86 30.14
CA TYR A 130 22.82 4.07 30.02
C TYR A 130 22.91 4.84 31.33
N SER A 131 24.07 5.44 31.54
CA SER A 131 24.45 6.31 32.66
C SER A 131 24.99 7.63 32.11
N SER A 132 25.30 8.59 32.99
CA SER A 132 25.87 9.88 32.58
C SER A 132 27.17 9.77 31.76
N ASN A 133 27.90 8.66 31.88
CA ASN A 133 29.11 8.42 31.09
C ASN A 133 28.84 8.20 29.59
N ASP A 134 27.62 7.80 29.24
CA ASP A 134 27.20 7.45 27.88
C ASP A 134 26.69 8.67 27.09
N PHE A 135 26.71 9.86 27.70
CA PHE A 135 26.24 11.12 27.12
C PHE A 135 27.32 12.20 27.10
N HIS A 136 27.28 13.09 26.10
CA HIS A 136 28.16 14.26 26.02
C HIS A 136 27.78 15.32 27.05
N SER A 137 28.75 15.95 27.72
CA SER A 137 28.48 16.87 28.83
C SER A 137 27.96 18.27 28.45
N CYS A 138 27.86 18.60 27.16
CA CYS A 138 27.39 19.92 26.75
C CYS A 138 25.86 19.98 26.78
N THR A 139 25.31 20.82 27.65
CA THR A 139 23.86 20.99 27.83
C THR A 139 23.37 22.37 27.39
N GLY A 140 24.23 23.16 26.73
CA GLY A 140 23.89 24.50 26.24
C GLY A 140 23.22 24.44 24.87
N ASP A 141 22.62 25.56 24.45
CA ASP A 141 22.03 25.70 23.12
C ASP A 141 23.05 25.42 22.01
N ILE A 142 22.57 24.82 20.91
CA ILE A 142 23.41 24.49 19.76
C ILE A 142 23.82 25.77 19.02
N ASP A 143 25.13 25.97 18.90
CA ASP A 143 25.73 26.95 18.00
C ASP A 143 25.91 26.33 16.60
N TYR A 144 24.97 26.64 15.69
CA TYR A 144 24.99 26.15 14.30
C TYR A 144 26.17 26.68 13.45
N SER A 145 27.00 27.58 13.97
CA SER A 145 28.28 27.95 13.34
C SER A 145 29.43 27.03 13.74
N ASN A 146 29.24 26.19 14.76
CA ASN A 146 30.26 25.33 15.35
C ASN A 146 29.89 23.85 15.22
N ARG A 147 30.64 23.11 14.39
CA ARG A 147 30.45 21.66 14.17
C ARG A 147 30.44 20.86 15.47
N TRP A 148 31.35 21.17 16.38
CA TRP A 148 31.44 20.44 17.63
C TRP A 148 30.15 20.63 18.45
N SER A 149 29.63 21.85 18.51
CA SER A 149 28.37 22.13 19.21
C SER A 149 27.17 21.42 18.57
N ILE A 150 27.07 21.44 17.24
CA ILE A 150 26.00 20.73 16.51
C ILE A 150 25.97 19.24 16.86
N GLN A 151 27.14 18.61 17.10
CA GLN A 151 27.28 17.16 17.20
C GLN A 151 27.57 16.63 18.61
N ASN A 152 27.61 17.49 19.63
CA ASN A 152 28.00 17.10 21.00
C ASN A 152 27.20 17.83 22.09
N CYS A 153 26.28 18.73 21.73
CA CYS A 153 25.43 19.47 22.69
C CYS A 153 23.99 19.01 22.58
N ASP A 154 23.29 19.03 23.71
CA ASP A 154 21.89 18.59 23.81
C ASP A 154 20.97 19.41 22.88
N LEU A 155 20.44 18.77 21.83
CA LEU A 155 19.44 19.36 20.93
C LEU A 155 18.16 19.64 21.72
N VAL A 156 17.83 20.91 21.96
CA VAL A 156 16.66 21.35 22.75
C VAL A 156 16.51 20.65 24.11
N GLY A 157 17.64 20.30 24.75
CA GLY A 157 17.69 19.62 26.03
C GLY A 157 17.55 18.09 25.97
N LEU A 158 17.51 17.50 24.77
CA LEU A 158 17.53 16.05 24.58
C LEU A 158 18.94 15.53 24.87
N ASN A 159 19.05 14.52 25.73
CA ASN A 159 20.33 14.03 26.23
C ASN A 159 21.16 13.40 25.09
N ASP A 160 22.23 14.07 24.68
CA ASP A 160 23.04 13.72 23.52
C ASP A 160 23.96 12.52 23.78
N LEU A 161 23.80 11.43 23.02
CA LEU A 161 24.55 10.19 23.20
C LEU A 161 25.98 10.33 22.65
N LYS A 162 26.94 9.72 23.36
CA LYS A 162 28.30 9.54 22.85
C LYS A 162 28.36 8.49 21.76
N THR A 163 27.94 8.83 20.56
CA THR A 163 27.89 7.91 19.41
C THR A 163 29.27 7.46 18.93
N GLU A 164 30.36 8.07 19.42
CA GLU A 164 31.73 7.61 19.28
C GLU A 164 32.11 6.44 20.21
N SER A 165 31.35 6.25 21.30
CA SER A 165 31.55 5.17 22.27
C SER A 165 31.13 3.82 21.70
N GLU A 166 32.02 2.84 21.76
CA GLU A 166 31.73 1.47 21.32
C GLU A 166 30.55 0.84 22.06
N TYR A 167 30.37 1.15 23.35
CA TYR A 167 29.23 0.67 24.13
C TYR A 167 27.91 1.22 23.60
N VAL A 168 27.84 2.53 23.35
CA VAL A 168 26.66 3.21 22.80
C VAL A 168 26.36 2.70 21.39
N ARG A 169 27.37 2.59 20.52
CA ARG A 169 27.22 2.03 19.17
C ARG A 169 26.67 0.62 19.19
N GLN A 170 27.16 -0.23 20.10
CA GLN A 170 26.68 -1.61 20.20
C GLN A 170 25.22 -1.66 20.66
N LYS A 171 24.83 -0.85 21.65
CA LYS A 171 23.44 -0.76 22.12
C LYS A 171 22.48 -0.30 21.03
N ILE A 172 22.86 0.71 20.25
CA ILE A 172 22.09 1.18 19.08
C ILE A 172 22.01 0.06 18.02
N ALA A 173 23.13 -0.59 17.71
CA ALA A 173 23.16 -1.66 16.73
C ALA A 173 22.33 -2.87 17.16
N ASP A 174 22.30 -3.21 18.45
CA ASP A 174 21.46 -4.29 19.01
C ASP A 174 19.97 -3.98 18.79
N TYR A 175 19.54 -2.75 19.08
CA TYR A 175 18.18 -2.28 18.81
C TYR A 175 17.80 -2.35 17.33
N MET A 176 18.67 -1.86 16.45
CA MET A 176 18.42 -1.89 15.02
C MET A 176 18.44 -3.33 14.48
N ASN A 177 19.35 -4.18 14.94
CA ASN A 177 19.40 -5.60 14.57
C ASN A 177 18.18 -6.38 15.07
N ASP A 178 17.64 -6.01 16.22
CA ASP A 178 16.37 -6.54 16.72
C ASP A 178 15.21 -6.20 15.76
N ALA A 179 15.12 -4.95 15.30
CA ALA A 179 14.16 -4.56 14.26
C ALA A 179 14.34 -5.35 12.95
N LEU A 180 15.59 -5.53 12.49
CA LEU A 180 15.90 -6.33 11.30
C LEU A 180 15.47 -7.79 11.47
N SER A 181 15.62 -8.36 12.68
CA SER A 181 15.19 -9.73 12.96
C SER A 181 13.66 -9.91 12.84
N LEU A 182 12.88 -8.84 13.02
CA LEU A 182 11.44 -8.82 12.81
C LEU A 182 11.05 -8.63 11.34
N GLY A 183 12.01 -8.33 10.46
CA GLY A 183 11.80 -8.19 9.02
C GLY A 183 11.80 -6.75 8.50
N VAL A 184 12.14 -5.76 9.33
CA VAL A 184 12.34 -4.36 8.89
C VAL A 184 13.37 -4.31 7.76
N ALA A 185 13.08 -3.55 6.70
CA ALA A 185 13.91 -3.48 5.50
C ALA A 185 14.90 -2.31 5.51
N GLY A 186 14.64 -1.29 6.34
CA GLY A 186 15.48 -0.10 6.40
C GLY A 186 15.18 0.84 7.56
N PHE A 187 15.93 1.93 7.61
CA PHE A 187 15.83 2.93 8.67
C PHE A 187 15.86 4.35 8.13
N ARG A 188 15.03 5.21 8.70
CA ARG A 188 15.22 6.67 8.73
C ARG A 188 16.06 6.99 9.95
N ILE A 189 17.21 7.60 9.78
CA ILE A 189 18.03 8.06 10.92
C ILE A 189 17.58 9.48 11.27
N ASP A 190 16.91 9.59 12.42
CA ASP A 190 16.50 10.86 13.02
C ASP A 190 17.71 11.72 13.40
N ALA A 191 17.59 13.04 13.25
CA ALA A 191 18.58 14.01 13.71
C ALA A 191 20.02 13.69 13.27
N ALA A 192 20.21 13.07 12.09
CA ALA A 192 21.51 12.57 11.64
C ALA A 192 22.57 13.68 11.54
N LYS A 193 22.16 14.94 11.29
CA LYS A 193 23.03 16.13 11.35
C LYS A 193 23.80 16.26 12.68
N HIS A 194 23.17 15.84 13.77
CA HIS A 194 23.69 15.92 15.13
C HIS A 194 24.60 14.73 15.49
N ILE A 195 24.75 13.75 14.60
CA ILE A 195 25.67 12.64 14.75
C ILE A 195 26.81 12.81 13.75
N PRO A 196 28.09 12.68 14.15
CA PRO A 196 29.18 12.61 13.18
C PRO A 196 28.94 11.50 12.14
N ALA A 197 29.09 11.80 10.85
CA ALA A 197 28.83 10.83 9.79
C ALA A 197 29.64 9.52 9.97
N GLY A 198 30.88 9.62 10.49
CA GLY A 198 31.70 8.45 10.82
C GLY A 198 31.08 7.53 11.88
N ASP A 199 30.32 8.08 12.83
CA ASP A 199 29.67 7.33 13.90
C ASP A 199 28.43 6.60 13.39
N ILE A 200 27.62 7.24 12.53
CA ILE A 200 26.53 6.57 11.80
C ILE A 200 27.09 5.42 10.95
N ALA A 201 28.19 5.64 10.22
CA ALA A 201 28.83 4.60 9.43
C ALA A 201 29.33 3.43 10.30
N ALA A 202 29.90 3.72 11.47
CA ALA A 202 30.33 2.70 12.43
C ALA A 202 29.15 1.89 12.98
N ILE A 203 28.03 2.53 13.33
CA ILE A 203 26.79 1.86 13.74
C ILE A 203 26.27 0.99 12.60
N LYS A 204 26.17 1.53 11.38
CA LYS A 204 25.72 0.80 10.20
C LYS A 204 26.56 -0.46 9.94
N SER A 205 27.87 -0.40 10.15
CA SER A 205 28.78 -1.54 9.95
C SER A 205 28.51 -2.73 10.88
N LYS A 206 27.76 -2.51 11.98
CA LYS A 206 27.36 -3.54 12.94
C LYS A 206 25.99 -4.15 12.62
N LEU A 207 25.29 -3.66 11.60
CA LEU A 207 23.97 -4.15 11.23
C LEU A 207 24.06 -5.43 10.40
N ASN A 208 23.12 -6.32 10.62
CA ASN A 208 22.97 -7.54 9.84
C ASN A 208 22.46 -7.24 8.43
N GLY A 209 23.08 -7.85 7.43
CA GLY A 209 22.66 -7.69 6.03
C GLY A 209 23.02 -6.32 5.45
N SER A 210 22.12 -5.75 4.66
CA SER A 210 22.32 -4.46 3.98
C SER A 210 21.02 -3.67 3.95
N PRO A 211 20.50 -3.24 5.11
CA PRO A 211 19.27 -2.48 5.17
C PRO A 211 19.37 -1.17 4.40
N TYR A 212 18.24 -0.71 3.88
CA TYR A 212 18.15 0.63 3.32
C TYR A 212 18.31 1.66 4.43
N ILE A 213 19.09 2.71 4.21
CA ILE A 213 19.31 3.78 5.17
C ILE A 213 19.06 5.09 4.45
N TYR A 214 18.25 5.95 5.05
CA TYR A 214 18.24 7.36 4.71
C TYR A 214 18.28 8.24 5.96
N GLN A 215 18.86 9.42 5.82
CA GLN A 215 19.33 10.20 6.95
C GLN A 215 18.70 11.59 6.92
N GLU A 216 18.17 12.02 8.06
CA GLU A 216 17.69 13.39 8.21
C GLU A 216 18.86 14.35 8.45
N VAL A 217 19.23 15.09 7.42
CA VAL A 217 20.23 16.15 7.51
C VAL A 217 19.65 17.43 6.94
N ILE A 218 19.22 18.34 7.81
CA ILE A 218 18.75 19.66 7.41
C ILE A 218 19.97 20.54 7.14
N GLY A 219 20.37 20.66 5.87
CA GLY A 219 21.42 21.58 5.46
C GLY A 219 20.93 23.04 5.51
N ALA A 220 21.82 23.94 5.93
CA ALA A 220 21.64 25.38 5.71
C ALA A 220 22.95 26.06 5.26
N ALA A 221 22.80 27.19 4.57
CA ALA A 221 23.94 27.94 4.07
C ALA A 221 24.81 28.46 5.21
N GLY A 222 26.12 28.24 5.12
CA GLY A 222 27.10 28.73 6.10
C GLY A 222 27.30 27.84 7.32
N GLU A 223 26.50 26.78 7.49
CA GLU A 223 26.72 25.82 8.56
C GLU A 223 27.90 24.88 8.23
N PRO A 224 28.66 24.41 9.22
CA PRO A 224 29.83 23.58 8.97
C PRO A 224 29.48 22.11 8.67
N VAL A 225 28.27 21.63 8.96
CA VAL A 225 27.80 20.26 8.67
C VAL A 225 26.94 20.27 7.42
N GLN A 226 27.30 19.47 6.41
CA GLN A 226 26.71 19.48 5.08
C GLN A 226 26.10 18.12 4.73
N THR A 227 24.99 18.12 3.96
CA THR A 227 24.26 16.89 3.55
C THR A 227 25.16 15.89 2.81
N SER A 228 26.05 16.40 1.95
CA SER A 228 26.99 15.59 1.16
C SER A 228 27.95 14.72 2.00
N GLU A 229 28.15 15.02 3.29
CA GLU A 229 28.99 14.21 4.18
C GLU A 229 28.36 12.84 4.50
N TYR A 230 27.06 12.68 4.27
CA TYR A 230 26.29 11.51 4.67
C TYR A 230 25.94 10.57 3.51
N THR A 231 26.15 10.98 2.26
CA THR A 231 25.71 10.23 1.05
C THR A 231 26.48 8.93 0.84
N TYR A 232 27.70 8.80 1.37
CA TYR A 232 28.45 7.54 1.30
C TYR A 232 27.84 6.44 2.18
N ILE A 233 27.01 6.82 3.17
CA ILE A 233 26.34 5.92 4.12
C ILE A 233 25.01 5.45 3.54
N GLY A 234 24.23 6.35 2.97
CA GLY A 234 22.89 6.10 2.43
C GLY A 234 22.29 7.40 1.93
N ASP A 235 21.03 7.33 1.53
CA ASP A 235 20.33 8.48 0.98
C ASP A 235 20.13 9.55 2.07
N VAL A 236 19.86 10.79 1.67
CA VAL A 236 19.72 11.93 2.58
C VAL A 236 18.46 12.71 2.19
N THR A 237 17.72 13.18 3.18
CA THR A 237 16.53 14.02 2.97
C THR A 237 16.90 15.34 2.28
N GLU A 238 16.35 15.60 1.10
CA GLU A 238 16.59 16.84 0.34
C GLU A 238 15.56 17.92 0.72
N PHE A 239 15.81 18.61 1.83
CA PHE A 239 14.94 19.69 2.31
C PHE A 239 14.83 20.86 1.32
N ASN A 240 15.83 21.09 0.46
CA ASN A 240 15.74 22.14 -0.55
C ASN A 240 14.61 21.86 -1.54
N PHE A 241 14.28 20.59 -1.80
CA PHE A 241 13.19 20.22 -2.70
C PHE A 241 11.85 20.77 -2.19
N ALA A 242 11.46 20.41 -0.96
CA ALA A 242 10.23 20.88 -0.33
C ALA A 242 10.17 22.41 -0.24
N ARG A 243 11.26 23.03 0.23
CA ARG A 243 11.37 24.50 0.40
C ARG A 243 11.47 25.27 -0.92
N THR A 244 11.74 24.59 -2.04
CA THR A 244 11.72 25.18 -3.38
C THR A 244 10.34 25.08 -4.02
N ILE A 245 9.73 23.89 -4.01
CA ILE A 245 8.42 23.72 -4.65
C ILE A 245 7.32 24.46 -3.85
N GLY A 246 7.44 24.54 -2.53
CA GLY A 246 6.49 25.20 -1.64
C GLY A 246 6.13 26.62 -2.11
N PRO A 247 7.08 27.56 -2.15
CA PRO A 247 6.83 28.93 -2.59
C PRO A 247 6.37 28.99 -4.05
N LYS A 248 6.88 28.13 -4.94
CA LYS A 248 6.47 28.13 -6.36
C LYS A 248 5.01 27.74 -6.56
N PHE A 249 4.49 26.80 -5.78
CA PHE A 249 3.06 26.47 -5.83
C PHE A 249 2.21 27.49 -5.07
N LYS A 250 2.65 28.00 -3.90
CA LYS A 250 1.87 29.00 -3.15
C LYS A 250 1.78 30.34 -3.86
N GLN A 251 2.89 30.84 -4.39
CA GLN A 251 3.03 32.20 -4.91
C GLN A 251 3.04 32.25 -6.45
N GLY A 252 3.31 31.12 -7.10
CA GLY A 252 3.41 31.00 -8.56
C GLY A 252 4.85 30.85 -9.08
N GLY A 253 4.98 30.68 -10.39
CA GLY A 253 6.25 30.47 -11.08
C GLY A 253 6.68 29.01 -11.16
N ILE A 254 5.74 28.06 -11.19
CA ILE A 254 6.07 26.63 -11.32
C ILE A 254 6.83 26.30 -12.61
N LYS A 255 6.84 27.18 -13.62
CA LYS A 255 7.73 27.06 -14.78
C LYS A 255 9.22 26.96 -14.43
N ASP A 256 9.64 27.57 -13.31
CA ASP A 256 11.05 27.61 -12.90
C ASP A 256 11.52 26.26 -12.35
N LEU A 257 10.63 25.29 -12.21
CA LEU A 257 10.93 23.96 -11.70
C LEU A 257 11.49 23.02 -12.79
N GLN A 258 11.60 23.45 -14.05
CA GLN A 258 12.11 22.60 -15.16
C GLN A 258 13.47 21.94 -14.83
N GLY A 259 14.34 22.62 -14.09
CA GLY A 259 15.68 22.14 -13.73
C GLY A 259 15.89 21.82 -12.25
N ILE A 260 14.83 21.65 -11.46
CA ILE A 260 14.96 21.34 -10.03
C ILE A 260 15.83 20.08 -9.81
N GLY A 261 16.68 20.09 -8.78
CA GLY A 261 17.60 18.98 -8.49
C GLY A 261 18.88 18.96 -9.32
N SER A 262 19.03 19.85 -10.32
CA SER A 262 20.29 20.01 -11.08
C SER A 262 21.14 21.21 -10.62
N TRP A 263 20.67 21.95 -9.62
CA TRP A 263 21.30 23.18 -9.17
C TRP A 263 22.46 22.92 -8.23
N SER A 264 23.41 23.86 -8.20
CA SER A 264 24.58 23.77 -7.31
C SER A 264 24.15 23.68 -5.85
N GLY A 265 24.77 22.77 -5.10
CA GLY A 265 24.50 22.56 -3.67
C GLY A 265 23.38 21.57 -3.36
N TRP A 266 22.71 21.02 -4.38
CA TRP A 266 21.73 19.95 -4.24
C TRP A 266 22.41 18.58 -4.24
N LEU A 267 21.76 17.62 -3.60
CA LEU A 267 22.16 16.22 -3.67
C LEU A 267 22.01 15.69 -5.10
N SER A 268 22.77 14.64 -5.42
CA SER A 268 22.48 13.89 -6.63
C SER A 268 21.12 13.21 -6.50
N SER A 269 20.39 13.02 -7.61
CA SER A 269 19.10 12.33 -7.59
C SER A 269 19.18 10.94 -6.95
N ASP A 270 20.31 10.25 -7.07
CA ASP A 270 20.48 8.88 -6.56
C ASP A 270 20.75 8.86 -5.05
N ASP A 271 21.03 10.02 -4.43
CA ASP A 271 21.32 10.16 -3.00
C ASP A 271 20.20 10.91 -2.26
N ALA A 272 19.13 11.32 -2.94
CA ALA A 272 18.11 12.22 -2.39
C ALA A 272 16.81 11.50 -2.05
N VAL A 273 16.31 11.66 -0.82
CA VAL A 273 14.91 11.40 -0.46
C VAL A 273 14.14 12.71 -0.57
N THR A 274 13.16 12.76 -1.47
CA THR A 274 12.36 13.96 -1.76
C THR A 274 10.98 13.85 -1.15
N PHE A 275 10.37 14.99 -0.84
CA PHE A 275 9.02 15.05 -0.26
C PHE A 275 8.43 16.44 -0.49
N VAL A 276 7.10 16.52 -0.47
CA VAL A 276 6.40 17.81 -0.53
C VAL A 276 6.41 18.50 0.83
N THR A 277 6.17 17.72 1.88
CA THR A 277 6.36 18.07 3.29
C THR A 277 6.70 16.84 4.10
N ASN A 278 7.10 17.02 5.36
CA ASN A 278 7.22 15.96 6.35
C ASN A 278 6.51 16.41 7.64
N HIS A 279 6.55 15.55 8.66
CA HIS A 279 5.89 15.80 9.94
C HIS A 279 6.42 17.06 10.68
N ASP A 280 7.68 17.45 10.45
CA ASP A 280 8.24 18.68 11.01
C ASP A 280 7.84 19.92 10.21
N GLU A 281 8.09 19.92 8.90
CA GLU A 281 7.97 21.09 8.02
C GLU A 281 6.52 21.59 7.96
N GLU A 282 5.53 20.70 8.01
CA GLU A 282 4.11 21.10 8.04
C GLU A 282 3.71 21.86 9.31
N ARG A 283 4.52 21.77 10.38
CA ARG A 283 4.31 22.47 11.66
C ARG A 283 5.27 23.63 11.88
N HIS A 284 6.55 23.45 11.55
CA HIS A 284 7.61 24.43 11.79
C HIS A 284 7.65 25.52 10.71
N ASN A 285 7.41 25.15 9.45
CA ASN A 285 7.53 26.08 8.32
C ASN A 285 6.31 26.05 7.39
N PRO A 286 5.07 26.17 7.91
CA PRO A 286 3.86 26.10 7.08
C PRO A 286 3.79 27.21 6.01
N GLY A 287 4.59 28.28 6.14
CA GLY A 287 4.72 29.31 5.09
C GLY A 287 5.66 28.94 3.93
N GLN A 288 6.56 27.97 4.12
CA GLN A 288 7.65 27.62 3.18
C GLN A 288 7.45 26.27 2.48
N VAL A 289 6.61 25.38 3.00
CA VAL A 289 6.29 24.09 2.38
C VAL A 289 4.79 23.98 2.12
N LEU A 290 4.40 23.16 1.14
CA LEU A 290 2.98 22.83 0.93
C LEU A 290 2.50 21.84 1.99
N SER A 291 1.26 21.99 2.48
CA SER A 291 0.61 21.01 3.35
C SER A 291 -0.90 20.98 3.15
N HIS A 292 -1.58 20.09 3.86
CA HIS A 292 -3.04 19.96 3.86
C HIS A 292 -3.78 21.22 4.38
N GLN A 293 -3.04 22.22 4.88
CA GLN A 293 -3.59 23.50 5.32
C GLN A 293 -3.64 24.55 4.21
N ASP A 294 -3.01 24.28 3.06
CA ASP A 294 -3.01 25.20 1.93
C ASP A 294 -4.33 25.22 1.19
N PHE A 295 -4.65 26.38 0.61
CA PHE A 295 -5.89 26.58 -0.11
C PHE A 295 -5.95 25.79 -1.43
N GLY A 296 -7.16 25.45 -1.83
CA GLY A 296 -7.42 24.75 -3.08
C GLY A 296 -6.70 23.41 -3.16
N ASN A 297 -6.22 23.05 -4.34
CA ASN A 297 -5.53 21.79 -4.58
C ASN A 297 -4.00 21.94 -4.64
N LEU A 298 -3.42 23.01 -4.10
CA LEU A 298 -1.98 23.27 -4.28
C LEU A 298 -1.09 22.13 -3.74
N TYR A 299 -1.44 21.59 -2.57
CA TYR A 299 -0.70 20.46 -1.99
C TYR A 299 -0.85 19.17 -2.82
N PHE A 300 -2.05 18.92 -3.36
CA PHE A 300 -2.28 17.85 -4.32
C PHE A 300 -1.40 18.02 -5.58
N LEU A 301 -1.36 19.22 -6.18
CA LEU A 301 -0.53 19.48 -7.36
C LEU A 301 0.97 19.35 -7.08
N GLY A 302 1.42 19.74 -5.87
CA GLY A 302 2.79 19.52 -5.43
C GLY A 302 3.16 18.03 -5.37
N ASN A 303 2.24 17.18 -4.91
CA ASN A 303 2.43 15.72 -4.91
C ASN A 303 2.44 15.15 -6.34
N VAL A 304 1.54 15.61 -7.21
CA VAL A 304 1.53 15.22 -8.64
C VAL A 304 2.87 15.57 -9.29
N PHE A 305 3.38 16.79 -9.08
CA PHE A 305 4.68 17.21 -9.61
C PHE A 305 5.81 16.32 -9.06
N THR A 306 5.86 16.10 -7.75
CA THR A 306 6.90 15.33 -7.08
C THR A 306 6.96 13.87 -7.55
N LEU A 307 5.80 13.25 -7.80
CA LEU A 307 5.71 11.89 -8.30
C LEU A 307 5.98 11.79 -9.81
N ALA A 308 5.68 12.85 -10.58
CA ALA A 308 5.96 12.88 -12.02
C ALA A 308 7.44 13.17 -12.34
N TYR A 309 8.09 14.03 -11.55
CA TYR A 309 9.42 14.55 -11.85
C TYR A 309 10.52 13.53 -11.47
N PRO A 310 11.50 13.24 -12.34
CA PRO A 310 12.52 12.22 -12.11
C PRO A 310 13.67 12.72 -11.20
N TYR A 311 13.37 13.06 -9.94
CA TYR A 311 14.38 13.47 -8.97
C TYR A 311 14.14 12.84 -7.58
N GLY A 312 15.18 12.20 -7.06
CA GLY A 312 15.16 11.57 -5.74
C GLY A 312 14.24 10.35 -5.64
N TYR A 313 14.09 9.85 -4.42
CA TYR A 313 13.15 8.81 -4.00
C TYR A 313 12.01 9.45 -3.18
N PRO A 314 10.84 9.70 -3.79
CA PRO A 314 9.74 10.40 -3.14
C PRO A 314 9.14 9.66 -1.96
N LYS A 315 8.93 10.43 -0.90
CA LYS A 315 8.15 10.09 0.27
C LYS A 315 6.86 10.90 0.29
N VAL A 316 5.73 10.22 0.17
CA VAL A 316 4.41 10.82 0.38
C VAL A 316 4.17 10.92 1.89
N MET A 317 3.86 12.11 2.39
CA MET A 317 3.44 12.28 3.78
C MET A 317 2.00 11.79 3.92
N SER A 318 1.68 11.05 4.98
CA SER A 318 0.31 10.75 5.39
C SER A 318 0.15 11.08 6.86
N GLY A 319 -0.62 12.14 7.14
CA GLY A 319 -0.76 12.70 8.48
C GLY A 319 -2.19 12.74 8.98
N TYR A 320 -2.42 13.63 9.94
CA TYR A 320 -3.70 13.91 10.56
C TYR A 320 -3.90 15.42 10.68
N TYR A 321 -5.16 15.85 10.76
CA TYR A 321 -5.45 17.27 10.94
C TYR A 321 -5.11 17.69 12.38
N PHE A 322 -4.40 18.81 12.52
CA PHE A 322 -3.99 19.34 13.82
C PHE A 322 -4.36 20.82 13.96
N SER A 323 -4.64 21.23 15.19
CA SER A 323 -5.03 22.61 15.54
C SER A 323 -3.89 23.45 16.11
N ASN A 324 -2.80 22.80 16.53
CA ASN A 324 -1.63 23.46 17.10
C ASN A 324 -0.38 22.60 16.90
N PHE A 325 0.77 23.21 17.16
CA PHE A 325 2.09 22.62 16.94
C PHE A 325 2.30 21.29 17.69
N ASP A 326 1.82 21.17 18.93
CA ASP A 326 2.06 20.01 19.79
C ASP A 326 1.02 18.91 19.66
N ALA A 327 -0.03 19.09 18.85
CA ALA A 327 -1.15 18.16 18.81
C ALA A 327 -0.71 16.74 18.43
N GLY A 328 -1.06 15.76 19.27
CA GLY A 328 -0.95 14.33 18.96
C GLY A 328 -1.98 13.85 17.94
N PRO A 329 -1.91 12.58 17.53
CA PRO A 329 -2.83 12.00 16.58
C PRO A 329 -4.26 11.90 17.15
N PRO A 330 -5.26 11.72 16.28
CA PRO A 330 -6.62 11.41 16.67
C PRO A 330 -6.72 10.16 17.57
N SER A 331 -7.71 10.13 18.46
CA SER A 331 -8.00 8.94 19.27
C SER A 331 -8.75 7.84 18.49
N THR A 332 -9.35 8.21 17.36
CA THR A 332 -10.04 7.34 16.42
C THR A 332 -9.05 6.67 15.47
N GLY A 333 -9.10 5.33 15.38
CA GLY A 333 -8.28 4.58 14.43
C GLY A 333 -8.65 4.93 13.00
N VAL A 334 -7.67 4.93 12.10
CA VAL A 334 -7.83 5.47 10.73
C VAL A 334 -8.85 4.71 9.87
N HIS A 335 -9.09 3.44 10.16
CA HIS A 335 -10.09 2.60 9.49
C HIS A 335 -11.48 2.68 10.14
N SER A 336 -11.70 3.62 11.07
CA SER A 336 -12.98 3.78 11.76
C SER A 336 -13.92 4.69 10.98
N GLY A 337 -15.01 4.16 10.42
CA GLY A 337 -16.00 4.96 9.70
C GLY A 337 -15.38 5.75 8.54
N ASN A 338 -15.54 7.07 8.53
CA ASN A 338 -14.95 7.97 7.53
C ASN A 338 -13.73 8.74 8.07
N ALA A 339 -12.97 8.16 9.01
CA ALA A 339 -11.86 8.85 9.68
C ALA A 339 -10.73 9.28 8.75
N CYS A 340 -10.65 8.71 7.54
CA CYS A 340 -9.60 8.93 6.56
C CYS A 340 -10.18 9.58 5.31
N GLY A 341 -9.94 10.88 5.09
CA GLY A 341 -10.51 11.57 3.93
C GLY A 341 -10.19 13.05 3.80
N PHE A 342 -10.15 13.50 2.54
CA PHE A 342 -9.85 14.88 2.12
C PHE A 342 -10.82 15.93 2.70
N ASP A 343 -12.08 15.54 2.95
CA ASP A 343 -13.18 16.43 3.35
C ASP A 343 -13.82 16.02 4.70
N GLY A 344 -13.01 15.97 5.77
CA GLY A 344 -13.54 15.94 7.14
C GLY A 344 -13.36 14.64 7.92
N GLY A 345 -12.35 13.84 7.59
CA GLY A 345 -11.82 12.83 8.51
C GLY A 345 -10.85 13.44 9.52
N ASP A 346 -10.55 12.74 10.62
CA ASP A 346 -9.50 13.16 11.55
C ASP A 346 -8.08 12.94 10.95
N TRP A 347 -7.97 12.01 10.00
CA TRP A 347 -6.78 11.66 9.24
C TRP A 347 -6.84 12.21 7.81
N VAL A 348 -5.74 12.83 7.37
CA VAL A 348 -5.66 13.48 6.06
C VAL A 348 -5.55 12.44 4.93
N CYS A 349 -4.78 11.38 5.17
CA CYS A 349 -4.61 10.25 4.26
C CYS A 349 -4.24 10.64 2.82
N GLU A 350 -3.23 11.51 2.68
CA GLU A 350 -2.82 12.04 1.38
C GLU A 350 -2.46 10.96 0.36
N HIS A 351 -1.89 9.84 0.83
CA HIS A 351 -1.54 8.73 -0.03
C HIS A 351 -2.76 8.06 -0.67
N LYS A 352 -3.97 8.25 -0.11
CA LYS A 352 -5.23 7.73 -0.66
C LYS A 352 -5.93 8.70 -1.58
N TRP A 353 -5.47 9.94 -1.69
CA TRP A 353 -6.03 10.88 -2.66
C TRP A 353 -5.80 10.30 -4.05
N ARG A 354 -6.88 10.00 -4.77
CA ARG A 354 -6.83 9.17 -6.00
C ARG A 354 -5.70 9.55 -6.95
N GLY A 355 -5.57 10.83 -7.27
CA GLY A 355 -4.49 11.29 -8.16
C GLY A 355 -3.09 11.11 -7.56
N VAL A 356 -2.89 11.26 -6.25
CA VAL A 356 -1.60 10.97 -5.59
C VAL A 356 -1.29 9.47 -5.65
N ALA A 357 -2.25 8.64 -5.28
CA ALA A 357 -2.12 7.18 -5.33
C ALA A 357 -1.78 6.69 -6.75
N ASN A 358 -2.49 7.21 -7.75
CA ASN A 358 -2.29 6.81 -9.14
C ASN A 358 -1.00 7.38 -9.74
N MET A 359 -0.52 8.52 -9.24
CA MET A 359 0.79 9.06 -9.63
C MET A 359 1.96 8.22 -9.11
N VAL A 360 1.77 7.37 -8.09
CA VAL A 360 2.76 6.33 -7.74
C VAL A 360 2.89 5.33 -8.89
N ALA A 361 1.77 4.86 -9.44
CA ALA A 361 1.77 4.00 -10.62
C ALA A 361 2.39 4.70 -11.84
N PHE A 362 2.09 5.99 -12.06
CA PHE A 362 2.77 6.79 -13.10
C PHE A 362 4.29 6.74 -12.93
N ARG A 363 4.80 7.01 -11.72
CA ARG A 363 6.24 7.02 -11.44
C ARG A 363 6.86 5.64 -11.67
N ASN A 364 6.17 4.59 -11.26
CA ASN A 364 6.58 3.20 -11.45
C ASN A 364 6.68 2.82 -12.93
N HIS A 365 5.65 3.13 -13.73
CA HIS A 365 5.62 2.84 -15.17
C HIS A 365 6.54 3.74 -16.02
N THR A 366 7.01 4.85 -15.47
CA THR A 366 7.94 5.77 -16.14
C THR A 366 9.39 5.64 -15.63
N ALA A 367 9.65 4.70 -14.72
CA ALA A 367 10.95 4.53 -14.06
C ALA A 367 12.11 4.26 -15.03
N ALA A 368 11.83 3.68 -16.21
CA ALA A 368 12.84 3.43 -17.25
C ALA A 368 13.30 4.70 -17.99
N GLN A 369 12.63 5.85 -17.79
CA GLN A 369 13.00 7.14 -18.41
C GLN A 369 13.25 8.19 -17.33
N TRP A 370 14.49 8.32 -16.88
CA TRP A 370 14.87 9.23 -15.78
C TRP A 370 15.16 10.67 -16.23
N GLN A 371 14.50 11.12 -17.29
CA GLN A 371 14.64 12.47 -17.84
C GLN A 371 13.26 13.06 -18.13
N VAL A 372 13.18 14.38 -18.05
CA VAL A 372 12.04 15.17 -18.51
C VAL A 372 12.16 15.35 -20.01
N THR A 373 11.11 15.03 -20.76
CA THR A 373 11.00 15.31 -22.19
C THR A 373 9.85 16.26 -22.48
N ASP A 374 9.84 16.88 -23.65
CA ASP A 374 8.68 17.63 -24.17
C ASP A 374 8.12 18.68 -23.18
N TRP A 375 9.03 19.35 -22.45
CA TRP A 375 8.63 20.39 -21.52
C TRP A 375 7.96 21.55 -22.23
N TRP A 376 6.81 21.94 -21.72
CA TRP A 376 6.07 23.12 -22.09
C TRP A 376 5.68 23.90 -20.83
N ASP A 377 5.69 25.22 -20.92
CA ASP A 377 5.09 26.11 -19.92
C ASP A 377 4.45 27.33 -20.58
N ASP A 378 3.54 27.98 -19.86
CA ASP A 378 2.88 29.21 -20.34
C ASP A 378 3.64 30.51 -20.01
N GLY A 379 4.90 30.39 -19.59
CA GLY A 379 5.69 31.50 -19.06
C GLY A 379 5.46 31.75 -17.56
N TYR A 380 4.58 31.01 -16.88
CA TYR A 380 4.32 31.23 -15.45
C TYR A 380 3.84 29.99 -14.66
N ASN A 381 2.54 29.69 -14.70
CA ASN A 381 1.84 28.83 -13.74
C ASN A 381 1.24 27.55 -14.33
N GLN A 382 1.48 27.31 -15.62
CA GLN A 382 1.04 26.10 -16.31
C GLN A 382 2.27 25.38 -16.84
N VAL A 383 2.39 24.09 -16.56
CA VAL A 383 3.48 23.25 -17.07
C VAL A 383 2.93 21.93 -17.60
N ALA A 384 3.58 21.38 -18.61
CA ALA A 384 3.33 20.05 -19.12
C ALA A 384 4.66 19.40 -19.52
N PHE A 385 4.83 18.11 -19.29
CA PHE A 385 6.04 17.40 -19.69
C PHE A 385 5.85 15.89 -19.75
N GLY A 386 6.73 15.25 -20.52
CA GLY A 386 6.79 13.81 -20.72
C GLY A 386 7.92 13.12 -19.97
N ARG A 387 7.84 11.79 -19.97
CA ARG A 387 8.85 10.84 -19.50
C ARG A 387 9.26 9.90 -20.62
N GLY A 388 9.79 10.48 -21.72
CA GLY A 388 10.35 9.72 -22.84
C GLY A 388 9.35 8.80 -23.55
N GLY A 389 8.08 9.24 -23.65
CA GLY A 389 6.99 8.46 -24.24
C GLY A 389 6.36 7.40 -23.32
N LEU A 390 6.83 7.26 -22.07
CA LEU A 390 6.22 6.35 -21.08
C LEU A 390 5.06 6.98 -20.32
N GLY A 391 5.01 8.29 -20.23
CA GLY A 391 3.95 9.04 -19.57
C GLY A 391 4.06 10.53 -19.81
N PHE A 392 2.96 11.22 -19.60
CA PHE A 392 2.83 12.67 -19.79
C PHE A 392 1.93 13.26 -18.72
N VAL A 393 2.30 14.42 -18.18
CA VAL A 393 1.56 15.12 -17.13
C VAL A 393 1.33 16.57 -17.51
N VAL A 394 0.17 17.11 -17.15
CA VAL A 394 -0.21 18.52 -17.29
C VAL A 394 -0.63 19.04 -15.92
N ILE A 395 -0.03 20.13 -15.46
CA ILE A 395 -0.30 20.75 -14.16
C ILE A 395 -0.67 22.22 -14.38
N ASN A 396 -1.85 22.60 -13.89
CA ASN A 396 -2.34 23.96 -13.93
C ASN A 396 -2.45 24.53 -12.51
N ARG A 397 -1.45 25.32 -12.09
CA ARG A 397 -1.49 26.07 -10.83
C ARG A 397 -2.15 27.45 -10.98
N ASP A 398 -2.46 27.89 -12.20
CA ASP A 398 -3.01 29.23 -12.41
C ASP A 398 -4.34 29.41 -11.67
N ASP A 399 -4.56 30.60 -11.08
CA ASP A 399 -5.75 30.87 -10.26
C ASP A 399 -7.01 31.10 -11.09
N ASN A 400 -6.88 31.58 -12.34
CA ASN A 400 -8.01 32.08 -13.13
C ASN A 400 -8.06 31.55 -14.57
N LYS A 401 -7.01 30.86 -15.03
CA LYS A 401 -6.87 30.42 -16.42
C LYS A 401 -6.82 28.90 -16.51
N GLY A 402 -7.69 28.31 -17.32
CA GLY A 402 -7.62 26.90 -17.69
C GLY A 402 -6.56 26.62 -18.78
N ILE A 403 -6.21 25.36 -18.96
CA ILE A 403 -5.51 24.83 -20.14
C ILE A 403 -6.55 24.19 -21.04
N ASN A 404 -6.49 24.49 -22.35
CA ASN A 404 -7.29 23.85 -23.39
C ASN A 404 -6.48 23.83 -24.69
N GLN A 405 -5.57 22.86 -24.83
CA GLN A 405 -4.67 22.77 -25.98
C GLN A 405 -4.10 21.36 -26.16
N SER A 406 -3.45 21.14 -27.31
CA SER A 406 -2.77 19.88 -27.62
C SER A 406 -1.27 19.98 -27.37
N PHE A 407 -0.70 18.94 -26.77
CA PHE A 407 0.74 18.82 -26.49
C PHE A 407 1.34 17.66 -27.28
N GLN A 408 2.59 17.82 -27.73
CA GLN A 408 3.39 16.70 -28.22
C GLN A 408 3.83 15.89 -27.00
N THR A 409 3.37 14.65 -26.87
CA THR A 409 3.59 13.84 -25.66
C THR A 409 4.77 12.88 -25.78
N GLY A 410 5.16 12.57 -27.02
CA GLY A 410 6.10 11.48 -27.32
C GLY A 410 5.54 10.08 -27.03
N MET A 411 4.30 9.97 -26.55
CA MET A 411 3.67 8.68 -26.23
C MET A 411 3.16 7.98 -27.50
N PRO A 412 3.06 6.63 -27.50
CA PRO A 412 2.44 5.91 -28.61
C PRO A 412 0.96 6.26 -28.77
N ALA A 413 0.48 6.23 -30.02
CA ALA A 413 -0.93 6.43 -30.31
C ALA A 413 -1.84 5.44 -29.56
N GLY A 414 -3.00 5.93 -29.11
CA GLY A 414 -4.01 5.14 -28.41
C GLY A 414 -4.80 5.97 -27.41
N GLU A 415 -5.71 5.28 -26.71
CA GLU A 415 -6.55 5.87 -25.67
C GLU A 415 -6.01 5.49 -24.30
N TYR A 416 -5.86 6.47 -23.43
CA TYR A 416 -5.28 6.32 -22.10
C TYR A 416 -6.24 6.85 -21.03
N CYS A 417 -6.26 6.23 -19.86
CA CYS A 417 -7.03 6.74 -18.73
C CYS A 417 -6.37 8.02 -18.18
N ASP A 418 -7.16 9.07 -17.96
CA ASP A 418 -6.69 10.20 -17.14
C ASP A 418 -6.67 9.77 -15.68
N ILE A 419 -5.49 9.35 -15.22
CA ILE A 419 -5.31 8.73 -13.90
C ILE A 419 -5.47 9.73 -12.74
N ILE A 420 -5.59 11.03 -13.02
CA ILE A 420 -5.97 12.04 -12.03
C ILE A 420 -7.49 12.05 -11.83
N ALA A 421 -8.23 11.97 -12.93
CA ALA A 421 -9.68 12.02 -12.96
C ALA A 421 -10.36 10.67 -12.64
N GLY A 422 -9.67 9.55 -12.85
CA GLY A 422 -10.20 8.20 -12.64
C GLY A 422 -9.15 7.17 -12.27
N ASP A 423 -9.61 5.96 -12.00
CA ASP A 423 -8.79 4.78 -11.79
C ASP A 423 -8.79 3.94 -13.07
N PHE A 424 -7.61 3.43 -13.42
CA PHE A 424 -7.47 2.43 -14.46
C PHE A 424 -7.53 1.04 -13.83
N ASP A 425 -8.49 0.23 -14.27
CA ASP A 425 -8.58 -1.18 -13.92
C ASP A 425 -7.68 -1.98 -14.87
N THR A 426 -6.58 -2.49 -14.33
CA THR A 426 -5.58 -3.26 -15.09
C THR A 426 -6.10 -4.62 -15.56
N GLN A 427 -7.18 -5.13 -14.95
CA GLN A 427 -7.79 -6.41 -15.30
C GLN A 427 -8.76 -6.26 -16.47
N SER A 428 -9.64 -5.26 -16.43
CA SER A 428 -10.59 -5.02 -17.51
C SER A 428 -10.04 -4.12 -18.63
N GLY A 429 -8.96 -3.39 -18.36
CA GLY A 429 -8.42 -2.38 -19.27
C GLY A 429 -9.33 -1.16 -19.43
N HIS A 430 -10.20 -0.90 -18.44
CA HIS A 430 -11.15 0.21 -18.44
C HIS A 430 -10.71 1.36 -17.52
N CYS A 431 -11.16 2.56 -17.85
CA CYS A 431 -10.99 3.76 -17.04
C CYS A 431 -12.31 4.12 -16.38
N SER A 432 -12.31 4.45 -15.08
CA SER A 432 -13.53 4.85 -14.36
C SER A 432 -13.98 6.29 -14.65
N ALA A 433 -13.20 7.05 -15.41
CA ALA A 433 -13.48 8.45 -15.74
C ALA A 433 -13.05 8.80 -17.18
N THR A 434 -12.66 10.06 -17.39
CA THR A 434 -12.26 10.59 -18.69
C THR A 434 -11.01 9.92 -19.24
N THR A 435 -11.00 9.75 -20.55
CA THR A 435 -9.87 9.23 -21.32
C THR A 435 -9.22 10.33 -22.15
N ILE A 436 -7.96 10.12 -22.52
CA ILE A 436 -7.17 11.03 -23.33
C ILE A 436 -6.61 10.24 -24.51
N THR A 437 -6.90 10.72 -25.72
CA THR A 437 -6.42 10.11 -26.95
C THR A 437 -5.10 10.74 -27.38
N VAL A 438 -4.09 9.92 -27.59
CA VAL A 438 -2.84 10.26 -28.27
C VAL A 438 -2.99 9.85 -29.73
N ASP A 439 -2.81 10.79 -30.65
CA ASP A 439 -2.93 10.53 -32.09
C ASP A 439 -1.68 9.83 -32.68
N SER A 440 -1.74 9.51 -33.98
CA SER A 440 -0.63 8.85 -34.70
C SER A 440 0.64 9.69 -34.81
N GLN A 441 0.58 10.98 -34.49
CA GLN A 441 1.70 11.91 -34.49
C GLN A 441 2.24 12.18 -33.07
N GLY A 442 1.66 11.55 -32.04
CA GLY A 442 2.05 11.70 -30.63
C GLY A 442 1.38 12.87 -29.90
N TYR A 443 0.46 13.59 -30.55
CA TYR A 443 -0.25 14.70 -29.92
C TYR A 443 -1.45 14.22 -29.11
N ALA A 444 -1.68 14.84 -27.96
CA ALA A 444 -2.88 14.64 -27.16
C ALA A 444 -3.46 15.97 -26.69
N HIS A 445 -4.79 16.06 -26.68
CA HIS A 445 -5.52 17.25 -26.27
C HIS A 445 -5.91 17.17 -24.79
N PHE A 446 -5.63 18.23 -24.04
CA PHE A 446 -5.90 18.32 -22.61
C PHE A 446 -6.77 19.55 -22.30
N THR A 447 -7.80 19.35 -21.48
CA THR A 447 -8.56 20.41 -20.82
C THR A 447 -8.37 20.29 -19.31
N VAL A 448 -7.66 21.24 -18.71
CA VAL A 448 -7.33 21.22 -17.27
C VAL A 448 -7.74 22.55 -16.64
N GLY A 449 -8.66 22.52 -15.69
CA GLY A 449 -9.15 23.71 -15.00
C GLY A 449 -8.10 24.37 -14.09
N SER A 450 -8.46 25.52 -13.50
CA SER A 450 -7.66 26.17 -12.45
C SER A 450 -7.45 25.21 -11.28
N HIS A 451 -6.22 25.17 -10.75
CA HIS A 451 -5.79 24.27 -9.67
C HIS A 451 -6.08 22.78 -9.91
N GLN A 452 -5.90 22.30 -11.15
CA GLN A 452 -6.09 20.91 -11.53
C GLN A 452 -4.88 20.34 -12.28
N ALA A 453 -4.85 19.02 -12.42
CA ALA A 453 -3.87 18.30 -13.21
C ALA A 453 -4.55 17.19 -14.02
N ALA A 454 -3.85 16.69 -15.02
CA ALA A 454 -4.19 15.49 -15.78
C ALA A 454 -2.90 14.70 -16.06
N ALA A 455 -2.98 13.38 -16.09
CA ALA A 455 -1.80 12.54 -16.36
C ALA A 455 -2.19 11.24 -17.06
N ILE A 456 -1.30 10.76 -17.92
CA ILE A 456 -1.42 9.49 -18.64
C ILE A 456 -0.09 8.75 -18.63
N HIS A 457 -0.11 7.43 -18.61
CA HIS A 457 1.09 6.58 -18.75
C HIS A 457 0.78 5.29 -19.50
N ILE A 458 1.83 4.64 -20.00
CA ILE A 458 1.71 3.41 -20.82
C ILE A 458 1.05 2.23 -20.09
N GLY A 459 1.09 2.22 -18.75
CA GLY A 459 0.44 1.21 -17.92
C GLY A 459 -1.07 1.41 -17.77
N ALA A 460 -1.62 2.53 -18.25
CA ALA A 460 -3.04 2.87 -18.19
C ALA A 460 -3.65 3.07 -19.59
N LYS A 461 -3.16 2.31 -20.57
CA LYS A 461 -3.67 2.31 -21.94
C LYS A 461 -4.92 1.42 -22.04
N LEU A 462 -6.01 1.95 -22.55
CA LEU A 462 -7.26 1.20 -22.70
C LEU A 462 -7.10 0.02 -23.64
N GLY A 463 -7.79 -1.07 -23.31
CA GLY A 463 -7.70 -2.35 -24.03
C GLY A 463 -6.35 -3.07 -23.88
N SER A 464 -5.39 -2.49 -23.14
CA SER A 464 -4.18 -3.19 -22.71
C SER A 464 -4.48 -3.86 -21.38
N VAL A 465 -4.98 -5.10 -21.43
CA VAL A 465 -5.06 -5.95 -20.23
C VAL A 465 -3.64 -6.31 -19.85
N CYS A 466 -3.25 -6.02 -18.62
CA CYS A 466 -1.90 -6.37 -18.18
C CYS A 466 -1.81 -7.88 -17.98
N GLN A 467 -0.93 -8.54 -18.74
CA GLN A 467 -0.72 -9.98 -18.63
C GLN A 467 0.21 -10.39 -17.47
N ASP A 468 0.82 -9.42 -16.75
CA ASP A 468 1.88 -9.71 -15.77
C ASP A 468 2.00 -8.64 -14.64
N CYS A 469 0.90 -7.95 -14.30
CA CYS A 469 0.90 -6.90 -13.26
C CYS A 469 0.47 -7.44 -11.90
N GLY A 470 1.21 -8.42 -11.36
CA GLY A 470 1.23 -8.78 -9.94
C GLY A 470 -0.11 -8.74 -9.20
N GLY A 471 -0.86 -9.83 -9.30
CA GLY A 471 -2.05 -10.20 -8.51
C GLY A 471 -3.19 -10.63 -9.44
N THR A 472 -3.67 -11.88 -9.49
CA THR A 472 -3.57 -13.09 -8.67
C THR A 472 -2.74 -14.19 -9.38
N ALA A 473 -2.35 -15.25 -8.66
CA ALA A 473 -1.66 -16.39 -9.28
C ALA A 473 -2.47 -16.94 -10.46
N ALA A 474 -1.81 -17.26 -11.58
CA ALA A 474 -2.49 -17.91 -12.70
C ALA A 474 -3.19 -19.18 -12.19
N GLU A 475 -4.50 -19.31 -12.46
CA GLU A 475 -5.29 -20.43 -12.00
C GLU A 475 -4.78 -21.72 -12.62
N THR A 476 -4.21 -22.59 -11.79
CA THR A 476 -3.61 -23.87 -12.22
C THR A 476 -4.55 -25.06 -11.99
N LYS A 477 -5.66 -24.84 -11.26
CA LYS A 477 -6.57 -25.90 -10.81
C LYS A 477 -7.95 -25.78 -11.43
N VAL A 478 -8.55 -26.93 -11.72
CA VAL A 478 -10.00 -27.04 -11.97
C VAL A 478 -10.62 -27.82 -10.83
N CYS A 479 -11.67 -27.26 -10.22
CA CYS A 479 -12.32 -27.81 -9.05
C CYS A 479 -13.81 -28.09 -9.29
N PHE A 480 -14.36 -29.02 -8.52
CA PHE A 480 -15.71 -29.53 -8.62
C PHE A 480 -16.27 -29.80 -7.23
N ASP A 481 -17.45 -29.23 -6.92
CA ASP A 481 -18.10 -29.39 -5.62
C ASP A 481 -18.65 -30.79 -5.34
N ASN A 482 -18.76 -31.62 -6.38
CA ASN A 482 -19.33 -32.96 -6.33
C ASN A 482 -20.76 -33.01 -5.76
N ALA A 483 -21.61 -32.02 -6.10
CA ALA A 483 -23.01 -31.99 -5.68
C ALA A 483 -23.82 -33.26 -6.08
N GLN A 484 -23.35 -33.98 -7.11
CA GLN A 484 -23.94 -35.22 -7.60
C GLN A 484 -23.51 -36.48 -6.82
N ASN A 485 -22.65 -36.35 -5.80
CA ASN A 485 -22.17 -37.44 -4.94
C ASN A 485 -21.45 -38.58 -5.71
N PHE A 486 -20.57 -38.25 -6.65
CA PHE A 486 -19.70 -39.24 -7.29
C PHE A 486 -18.76 -39.88 -6.26
N SER A 487 -18.59 -41.19 -6.34
CA SER A 487 -17.76 -41.96 -5.41
C SER A 487 -16.27 -41.64 -5.54
N GLN A 488 -15.79 -41.43 -6.78
CA GLN A 488 -14.46 -40.93 -7.08
C GLN A 488 -14.54 -40.05 -8.34
N PRO A 489 -14.56 -38.71 -8.19
CA PRO A 489 -14.60 -37.79 -9.32
C PRO A 489 -13.36 -37.90 -10.21
N TYR A 490 -13.59 -37.93 -11.52
CA TYR A 490 -12.59 -37.82 -12.58
C TYR A 490 -12.89 -36.60 -13.44
N LEU A 491 -11.82 -35.90 -13.85
CA LEU A 491 -11.86 -34.77 -14.77
C LEU A 491 -11.38 -35.24 -16.15
N HIS A 492 -12.30 -35.35 -17.11
CA HIS A 492 -11.95 -35.45 -18.52
C HIS A 492 -11.87 -34.05 -19.12
N TYR A 493 -10.83 -33.75 -19.89
CA TYR A 493 -10.62 -32.43 -20.47
C TYR A 493 -10.06 -32.46 -21.89
N TRP A 494 -10.45 -31.49 -22.71
CA TRP A 494 -9.97 -31.30 -24.08
C TRP A 494 -10.00 -29.83 -24.50
N ASN A 495 -9.36 -29.52 -25.63
CA ASN A 495 -9.21 -28.15 -26.14
C ASN A 495 -8.61 -27.20 -25.08
N VAL A 496 -7.58 -27.66 -24.38
CA VAL A 496 -6.94 -26.90 -23.29
C VAL A 496 -6.13 -25.75 -23.89
N ASN A 497 -6.51 -24.53 -23.53
CA ASN A 497 -5.74 -23.30 -23.72
C ASN A 497 -5.12 -22.93 -22.38
N ALA A 498 -3.79 -22.93 -22.31
CA ALA A 498 -3.00 -22.75 -21.11
C ALA A 498 -1.63 -22.15 -21.46
N ASP A 499 -0.89 -21.67 -20.47
CA ASP A 499 0.41 -21.04 -20.64
C ASP A 499 1.47 -21.99 -21.20
N GLN A 500 1.27 -23.29 -20.98
CA GLN A 500 2.05 -24.36 -21.59
C GLN A 500 1.12 -25.40 -22.19
N ALA A 501 1.56 -26.04 -23.28
CA ALA A 501 0.76 -27.04 -23.97
C ALA A 501 0.44 -28.23 -23.05
N VAL A 502 -0.85 -28.43 -22.77
CA VAL A 502 -1.39 -29.59 -22.06
C VAL A 502 -2.04 -30.52 -23.07
N ALA A 503 -1.68 -31.81 -23.06
CA ALA A 503 -2.30 -32.81 -23.91
C ALA A 503 -3.73 -33.12 -23.44
N ASN A 504 -4.68 -33.30 -24.36
CA ASN A 504 -6.05 -33.70 -24.01
C ASN A 504 -6.05 -35.00 -23.20
N ALA A 505 -6.94 -35.09 -22.21
CA ALA A 505 -7.10 -36.30 -21.42
C ALA A 505 -7.71 -37.43 -22.26
N THR A 506 -7.34 -38.67 -21.97
CA THR A 506 -8.05 -39.85 -22.51
C THR A 506 -9.22 -40.19 -21.59
N TRP A 507 -10.39 -40.54 -22.14
CA TRP A 507 -11.55 -40.95 -21.34
C TRP A 507 -11.21 -42.12 -20.38
N PRO A 508 -11.59 -42.08 -19.09
CA PRO A 508 -12.51 -41.14 -18.41
C PRO A 508 -11.87 -39.87 -17.81
N GLY A 509 -10.61 -39.60 -18.11
CA GLY A 509 -9.88 -38.45 -17.59
C GLY A 509 -8.91 -38.80 -16.47
N VAL A 510 -8.59 -37.81 -15.65
CA VAL A 510 -7.68 -37.93 -14.50
C VAL A 510 -8.48 -37.97 -13.19
N ALA A 511 -8.04 -38.77 -12.23
CA ALA A 511 -8.65 -38.77 -10.90
C ALA A 511 -8.43 -37.42 -10.22
N MET A 512 -9.49 -36.82 -9.68
CA MET A 512 -9.41 -35.58 -8.91
C MET A 512 -9.08 -35.88 -7.44
N THR A 513 -8.39 -34.95 -6.79
CA THR A 513 -7.99 -35.05 -5.38
C THR A 513 -8.97 -34.28 -4.52
N ALA A 514 -9.39 -34.86 -3.38
CA ALA A 514 -10.28 -34.17 -2.44
C ALA A 514 -9.51 -33.04 -1.73
N GLU A 515 -10.02 -31.80 -1.83
CA GLU A 515 -9.44 -30.59 -1.25
C GLU A 515 -10.58 -29.66 -0.77
N ASN A 516 -10.53 -29.20 0.49
CA ASN A 516 -11.41 -28.15 1.05
C ASN A 516 -12.93 -28.29 0.80
N GLY A 517 -13.48 -29.52 0.77
CA GLY A 517 -14.91 -29.76 0.57
C GLY A 517 -15.35 -29.98 -0.88
N GLY A 518 -14.41 -29.91 -1.83
CA GLY A 518 -14.60 -30.31 -3.22
C GLY A 518 -13.49 -31.25 -3.71
N TYR A 519 -13.43 -31.43 -5.02
CA TYR A 519 -12.40 -32.22 -5.70
C TYR A 519 -11.70 -31.35 -6.75
N CYS A 520 -10.37 -31.32 -6.74
CA CYS A 520 -9.57 -30.49 -7.63
C CYS A 520 -8.54 -31.32 -8.41
N TYR A 521 -8.17 -30.84 -9.59
CA TYR A 521 -7.01 -31.33 -10.34
C TYR A 521 -6.14 -30.14 -10.74
N ASP A 522 -4.86 -30.23 -10.38
CA ASP A 522 -3.83 -29.22 -10.64
C ASP A 522 -3.05 -29.58 -11.91
N PHE A 523 -3.05 -28.66 -12.88
CA PHE A 523 -2.34 -28.81 -14.14
C PHE A 523 -0.88 -28.34 -14.03
N GLY A 524 -0.50 -27.68 -12.94
CA GLY A 524 0.84 -27.13 -12.70
C GLY A 524 1.24 -25.99 -13.65
N VAL A 525 0.30 -25.52 -14.47
CA VAL A 525 0.47 -24.48 -15.50
C VAL A 525 -0.79 -23.61 -15.52
N GLY A 526 -0.65 -22.31 -15.80
CA GLY A 526 -1.77 -21.39 -15.82
C GLY A 526 -2.77 -21.73 -16.92
N LEU A 527 -4.06 -21.81 -16.57
CA LEU A 527 -5.14 -22.17 -17.47
C LEU A 527 -5.88 -20.92 -17.95
N ASN A 528 -6.18 -20.86 -19.25
CA ASN A 528 -7.01 -19.81 -19.84
C ASN A 528 -8.43 -20.31 -20.10
N SER A 529 -8.56 -21.47 -20.75
CA SER A 529 -9.85 -22.12 -20.97
C SER A 529 -9.69 -23.60 -21.31
N LEU A 530 -10.69 -24.42 -21.01
CA LEU A 530 -10.73 -25.82 -21.39
C LEU A 530 -12.17 -26.33 -21.45
N GLN A 531 -12.41 -27.37 -22.23
CA GLN A 531 -13.66 -28.11 -22.12
C GLN A 531 -13.48 -29.29 -21.18
N VAL A 532 -14.49 -29.55 -20.34
CA VAL A 532 -14.42 -30.54 -19.28
C VAL A 532 -15.70 -31.36 -19.15
N ILE A 533 -15.54 -32.58 -18.65
CA ILE A 533 -16.60 -33.42 -18.10
C ILE A 533 -16.12 -33.92 -16.73
N PHE A 534 -16.95 -33.75 -15.71
CA PHE A 534 -16.77 -34.44 -14.43
C PHE A 534 -17.53 -35.75 -14.46
N SER A 535 -16.89 -36.85 -14.07
CA SER A 535 -17.52 -38.18 -14.05
C SER A 535 -17.16 -39.00 -12.83
N ASP A 536 -18.01 -39.97 -12.47
CA ASP A 536 -17.70 -41.00 -11.48
C ASP A 536 -16.93 -42.13 -12.16
N ASN A 537 -15.65 -41.92 -12.42
CA ASN A 537 -14.76 -42.86 -13.13
C ASN A 537 -15.34 -43.36 -14.47
N GLY A 538 -15.88 -42.43 -15.27
CA GLY A 538 -16.42 -42.72 -16.60
C GLY A 538 -17.84 -43.29 -16.65
N ALA A 539 -18.53 -43.39 -15.50
CA ALA A 539 -19.94 -43.77 -15.42
C ALA A 539 -20.86 -42.53 -15.46
N SER A 540 -21.53 -42.21 -14.35
CA SER A 540 -22.34 -40.99 -14.23
C SER A 540 -21.49 -39.76 -14.52
N GLN A 541 -22.01 -38.82 -15.31
CA GLN A 541 -21.23 -37.66 -15.78
C GLN A 541 -22.05 -36.39 -15.89
N THR A 542 -21.37 -35.24 -15.90
CA THR A 542 -21.96 -33.95 -16.30
C THR A 542 -22.17 -33.89 -17.81
N ALA A 543 -22.88 -32.85 -18.27
CA ALA A 543 -22.81 -32.44 -19.68
C ALA A 543 -21.39 -31.94 -20.03
N ASP A 544 -21.15 -31.68 -21.31
CA ASP A 544 -19.93 -30.99 -21.76
C ASP A 544 -19.97 -29.55 -21.23
N LEU A 545 -18.97 -29.20 -20.41
CA LEU A 545 -18.84 -27.89 -19.81
C LEU A 545 -17.65 -27.16 -20.43
N THR A 546 -17.73 -25.84 -20.49
CA THR A 546 -16.59 -24.98 -20.85
C THR A 546 -16.18 -24.18 -19.63
N ALA A 547 -14.93 -24.36 -19.21
CA ALA A 547 -14.29 -23.65 -18.11
C ALA A 547 -13.35 -22.57 -18.65
N SER A 548 -13.30 -21.40 -18.01
CA SER A 548 -12.40 -20.31 -18.39
C SER A 548 -11.94 -19.57 -17.14
N SER A 549 -10.64 -19.28 -17.05
CA SER A 549 -10.07 -18.48 -15.97
C SER A 549 -10.69 -17.06 -15.94
N PRO A 550 -10.96 -16.47 -14.77
CA PRO A 550 -10.64 -16.97 -13.42
C PRO A 550 -11.65 -17.97 -12.83
N THR A 551 -12.73 -18.30 -13.54
CA THR A 551 -13.81 -19.15 -13.01
C THR A 551 -13.61 -20.64 -13.30
N LEU A 552 -12.67 -21.27 -12.59
CA LEU A 552 -12.34 -22.70 -12.76
C LEU A 552 -12.88 -23.62 -11.66
N CYS A 553 -13.78 -23.13 -10.81
CA CYS A 553 -14.54 -23.93 -9.85
C CYS A 553 -15.97 -24.16 -10.36
N TYR A 554 -16.39 -25.42 -10.54
CA TYR A 554 -17.77 -25.76 -10.89
C TYR A 554 -18.55 -26.11 -9.63
N GLN A 555 -19.46 -25.22 -9.23
CA GLN A 555 -20.26 -25.33 -8.01
C GLN A 555 -21.74 -25.04 -8.30
N ASN A 556 -22.64 -25.90 -7.82
CA ASN A 556 -24.09 -25.80 -7.96
C ASN A 556 -24.55 -25.52 -9.40
N GLY A 557 -23.89 -26.14 -10.38
CA GLY A 557 -24.23 -25.98 -11.80
C GLY A 557 -23.72 -24.69 -12.46
N THR A 558 -22.85 -23.93 -11.79
CA THR A 558 -22.28 -22.66 -12.28
C THR A 558 -20.77 -22.60 -12.08
N TRP A 559 -20.07 -21.89 -12.97
CA TRP A 559 -18.64 -21.62 -12.81
C TRP A 559 -18.42 -20.42 -11.88
N ARG A 560 -17.50 -20.56 -10.94
CA ARG A 560 -17.11 -19.59 -9.90
C ARG A 560 -15.58 -19.48 -9.84
N ASP A 561 -15.09 -18.43 -9.17
CA ASP A 561 -13.67 -18.26 -8.87
C ASP A 561 -13.12 -19.49 -8.11
N SER A 562 -11.83 -19.79 -8.27
CA SER A 562 -11.19 -20.95 -7.64
C SER A 562 -11.30 -20.91 -6.11
N ASP A 563 -11.30 -19.70 -5.53
CA ASP A 563 -11.53 -19.43 -4.12
C ASP A 563 -12.88 -19.97 -3.62
N PHE A 564 -13.91 -20.07 -4.47
CA PHE A 564 -15.23 -20.59 -4.07
C PHE A 564 -15.27 -22.11 -3.89
N CYS A 565 -14.36 -22.85 -4.54
CA CYS A 565 -14.16 -24.27 -4.24
C CYS A 565 -13.22 -24.48 -3.04
N GLN A 566 -12.57 -23.42 -2.56
CA GLN A 566 -11.56 -23.46 -1.50
C GLN A 566 -12.00 -22.78 -0.19
N SER A 567 -13.07 -21.99 -0.18
CA SER A 567 -13.57 -21.28 1.00
C SER A 567 -14.93 -21.80 1.46
N SER A 568 -14.95 -22.38 2.66
CA SER A 568 -16.14 -22.34 3.52
C SER A 568 -16.37 -20.88 3.96
N ASN A 569 -17.07 -20.10 3.13
CA ASN A 569 -17.44 -18.71 3.40
C ASN A 569 -18.51 -18.60 4.49
N VAL A 570 -18.13 -18.83 5.74
CA VAL A 570 -19.00 -18.52 6.88
C VAL A 570 -18.86 -17.04 7.22
N GLY A 571 -19.97 -16.30 7.15
CA GLY A 571 -20.07 -14.93 7.67
C GLY A 571 -20.23 -13.80 6.65
N ASN A 572 -20.18 -14.10 5.34
CA ASN A 572 -20.48 -13.16 4.26
C ASN A 572 -21.77 -13.51 3.49
N GLU A 573 -22.53 -14.50 3.95
CA GLU A 573 -23.79 -14.90 3.33
C GLU A 573 -24.96 -14.13 3.96
N SER A 574 -26.04 -13.94 3.21
CA SER A 574 -27.28 -13.35 3.74
C SER A 574 -28.32 -14.44 3.94
N TRP A 575 -28.68 -14.72 5.20
CA TRP A 575 -29.74 -15.64 5.57
C TRP A 575 -30.92 -14.89 6.15
N TYR A 576 -32.13 -15.38 5.89
CA TYR A 576 -33.38 -14.73 6.25
C TYR A 576 -34.33 -15.70 6.94
N PHE A 577 -34.95 -15.24 8.01
CA PHE A 577 -36.05 -15.90 8.69
C PHE A 577 -37.37 -15.52 8.01
N ARG A 578 -38.24 -16.51 7.82
CA ARG A 578 -39.65 -16.31 7.46
C ARG A 578 -40.53 -17.23 8.28
N GLY A 579 -41.57 -16.68 8.90
CA GLY A 579 -42.48 -17.49 9.70
C GLY A 579 -43.81 -16.81 9.92
N THR A 580 -44.67 -17.49 10.66
CA THR A 580 -46.01 -16.97 10.98
C THR A 580 -45.95 -15.65 11.76
N SER A 581 -44.92 -15.42 12.58
CA SER A 581 -44.69 -14.19 13.34
C SER A 581 -44.48 -12.94 12.48
N ASN A 582 -43.95 -13.09 11.26
CA ASN A 582 -43.70 -11.99 10.34
C ASN A 582 -44.54 -12.10 9.04
N GLY A 583 -45.58 -12.93 9.04
CA GLY A 583 -46.45 -13.14 7.88
C GLY A 583 -45.73 -13.73 6.66
N TRP A 584 -44.71 -14.57 6.88
CA TRP A 584 -43.81 -15.11 5.85
C TRP A 584 -42.99 -14.04 5.10
N GLY A 585 -42.83 -12.86 5.70
CA GLY A 585 -41.93 -11.80 5.23
C GLY A 585 -40.45 -12.14 5.41
N VAL A 586 -39.57 -11.28 4.90
CA VAL A 586 -38.11 -11.43 4.99
C VAL A 586 -37.60 -10.75 6.26
N SER A 587 -36.82 -11.45 7.08
CA SER A 587 -36.12 -10.85 8.22
C SER A 587 -34.69 -11.38 8.28
N ALA A 588 -33.70 -10.51 8.08
CA ALA A 588 -32.29 -10.91 8.05
C ALA A 588 -31.83 -11.48 9.39
N LEU A 589 -31.04 -12.56 9.34
CA LEU A 589 -30.31 -13.06 10.50
C LEU A 589 -28.99 -12.29 10.64
N THR A 590 -28.54 -12.12 11.88
CA THR A 590 -27.25 -11.51 12.20
C THR A 590 -26.19 -12.58 12.33
N TYR A 591 -25.07 -12.45 11.62
CA TYR A 591 -23.94 -13.35 11.78
C TYR A 591 -23.16 -13.06 13.06
N GLU A 592 -22.95 -14.07 13.90
CA GLU A 592 -22.18 -13.98 15.13
C GLU A 592 -20.80 -14.61 14.94
N ALA A 593 -19.78 -13.78 14.69
CA ALA A 593 -18.42 -14.23 14.37
C ALA A 593 -17.78 -15.10 15.47
N ALA A 594 -18.20 -14.95 16.73
CA ALA A 594 -17.67 -15.74 17.84
C ALA A 594 -18.15 -17.21 17.84
N THR A 595 -19.33 -17.47 17.30
CA THR A 595 -19.94 -18.82 17.26
C THR A 595 -19.98 -19.41 15.86
N GLY A 596 -19.81 -18.58 14.82
CA GLY A 596 -19.96 -18.98 13.43
C GLY A 596 -21.41 -19.21 13.01
N LEU A 597 -22.39 -18.73 13.78
CA LEU A 597 -23.81 -18.99 13.54
C LEU A 597 -24.56 -17.70 13.16
N TYR A 598 -25.58 -17.85 12.32
CA TYR A 598 -26.56 -16.82 12.04
C TYR A 598 -27.65 -16.86 13.10
N THR A 599 -27.99 -15.72 13.69
CA THR A 599 -28.90 -15.64 14.84
C THR A 599 -30.03 -14.65 14.59
N THR A 600 -31.23 -14.98 15.05
CA THR A 600 -32.36 -14.06 15.14
C THR A 600 -33.19 -14.33 16.39
N VAL A 601 -33.93 -13.34 16.86
CA VAL A 601 -34.88 -13.47 17.97
C VAL A 601 -36.27 -13.17 17.44
N GLN A 602 -37.21 -14.11 17.62
CA GLN A 602 -38.56 -14.02 17.07
C GLN A 602 -39.60 -14.32 18.13
N SER A 603 -40.61 -13.45 18.24
CA SER A 603 -41.76 -13.61 19.13
C SER A 603 -42.98 -14.05 18.34
N PHE A 604 -43.64 -15.12 18.78
CA PHE A 604 -44.89 -15.61 18.22
C PHE A 604 -46.01 -15.32 19.21
N ASN A 605 -46.97 -14.47 18.85
CA ASN A 605 -48.05 -14.00 19.73
C ASN A 605 -49.42 -14.58 19.35
N GLY A 606 -49.43 -15.76 18.72
CA GLY A 606 -50.66 -16.45 18.31
C GLY A 606 -51.19 -15.99 16.95
N GLU A 607 -50.31 -15.51 16.07
CA GLU A 607 -50.65 -15.07 14.70
C GLU A 607 -51.22 -16.23 13.86
N GLU A 608 -50.74 -17.46 14.08
CA GLU A 608 -51.24 -18.70 13.48
C GLU A 608 -50.89 -19.89 14.38
N SER A 609 -51.73 -20.93 14.44
CA SER A 609 -51.48 -22.14 15.24
C SER A 609 -51.52 -23.41 14.37
N PRO A 610 -50.44 -24.22 14.33
CA PRO A 610 -49.20 -24.05 15.08
C PRO A 610 -48.30 -22.96 14.46
N ALA A 611 -47.67 -22.15 15.33
CA ALA A 611 -46.59 -21.26 14.94
C ALA A 611 -45.45 -22.04 14.27
N ARG A 612 -44.94 -21.50 13.15
CA ARG A 612 -43.92 -22.18 12.37
C ARG A 612 -43.08 -21.23 11.53
N PHE A 613 -41.88 -21.66 11.16
CA PHE A 613 -40.95 -20.85 10.39
C PHE A 613 -39.99 -21.69 9.52
N LYS A 614 -39.25 -20.98 8.66
CA LYS A 614 -38.14 -21.45 7.83
C LYS A 614 -37.05 -20.40 7.74
N ILE A 615 -35.88 -20.81 7.26
CA ILE A 615 -34.71 -19.97 6.98
C ILE A 615 -34.29 -20.18 5.52
N ASP A 616 -34.14 -19.12 4.74
CA ASP A 616 -33.69 -19.15 3.34
C ASP A 616 -32.59 -18.12 3.07
N ASP A 617 -31.92 -18.21 1.94
CA ASP A 617 -30.83 -17.30 1.51
C ASP A 617 -31.33 -16.11 0.67
N GLY A 618 -32.65 -15.89 0.63
CA GLY A 618 -33.32 -14.93 -0.25
C GLY A 618 -34.08 -15.62 -1.38
N ASN A 619 -33.79 -16.91 -1.63
CA ASN A 619 -34.51 -17.76 -2.57
C ASN A 619 -35.36 -18.81 -1.82
N TRP A 620 -36.68 -18.69 -1.90
CA TRP A 620 -37.63 -19.60 -1.24
C TRP A 620 -37.51 -21.09 -1.67
N SER A 621 -36.95 -21.35 -2.85
CA SER A 621 -36.69 -22.73 -3.28
C SER A 621 -35.58 -23.43 -2.50
N GLU A 622 -34.78 -22.67 -1.74
CA GLU A 622 -33.72 -23.14 -0.86
C GLU A 622 -34.02 -22.73 0.59
N SER A 623 -34.99 -23.42 1.21
CA SER A 623 -35.46 -23.15 2.56
C SER A 623 -35.20 -24.31 3.53
N TYR A 624 -34.78 -24.00 4.75
CA TYR A 624 -34.49 -24.96 5.81
C TYR A 624 -35.38 -24.72 7.05
N PRO A 625 -35.91 -25.78 7.68
CA PRO A 625 -35.90 -27.16 7.21
C PRO A 625 -36.78 -27.32 5.96
N SER A 626 -36.74 -28.50 5.32
CA SER A 626 -37.59 -28.78 4.15
C SER A 626 -39.09 -28.71 4.49
N ALA A 627 -39.47 -29.16 5.68
CA ALA A 627 -40.78 -28.91 6.29
C ALA A 627 -40.70 -27.73 7.26
N ASP A 628 -41.80 -26.98 7.42
CA ASP A 628 -41.88 -25.86 8.35
C ASP A 628 -41.51 -26.29 9.78
N TYR A 629 -40.59 -25.57 10.42
CA TYR A 629 -40.19 -25.83 11.80
C TYR A 629 -41.26 -25.30 12.75
N GLN A 630 -41.93 -26.18 13.49
CA GLN A 630 -43.00 -25.80 14.43
C GLN A 630 -42.43 -25.39 15.79
N VAL A 631 -42.98 -24.32 16.36
CA VAL A 631 -42.70 -23.84 17.71
C VAL A 631 -44.00 -23.60 18.48
N GLY A 632 -43.92 -23.47 19.80
CA GLY A 632 -45.09 -23.13 20.62
C GLY A 632 -45.53 -21.68 20.45
N ASP A 633 -46.83 -21.45 20.45
CA ASP A 633 -47.44 -20.11 20.41
C ASP A 633 -47.22 -19.34 21.73
N TYR A 634 -47.30 -18.00 21.67
CA TYR A 634 -47.15 -17.07 22.81
C TYR A 634 -45.79 -17.16 23.51
N ALA A 635 -44.71 -17.30 22.74
CA ALA A 635 -43.34 -17.40 23.23
C ALA A 635 -42.34 -16.67 22.33
N THR A 636 -41.22 -16.26 22.91
CA THR A 636 -40.07 -15.69 22.20
C THR A 636 -38.95 -16.73 22.13
N TYR A 637 -38.35 -16.87 20.96
CA TYR A 637 -37.27 -17.83 20.74
C TYR A 637 -36.04 -17.12 20.18
N THR A 638 -34.86 -17.54 20.67
CA THR A 638 -33.60 -17.34 19.97
C THR A 638 -33.43 -18.50 18.99
N ILE A 639 -33.30 -18.17 17.71
CA ILE A 639 -33.14 -19.13 16.61
C ILE A 639 -31.73 -18.94 16.05
N THR A 640 -30.94 -20.00 16.06
CA THR A 640 -29.60 -20.02 15.45
C THR A 640 -29.59 -20.97 14.26
N PHE A 641 -28.84 -20.59 13.24
CA PHE A 641 -28.68 -21.32 12.00
C PHE A 641 -27.21 -21.45 11.64
N ASP A 642 -26.80 -22.69 11.43
CA ASP A 642 -25.48 -23.03 10.90
C ASP A 642 -25.60 -23.12 9.38
N SER A 643 -24.96 -22.19 8.66
CA SER A 643 -25.06 -22.16 7.21
C SER A 643 -24.30 -23.29 6.52
N GLN A 644 -23.35 -23.95 7.20
CA GLN A 644 -22.66 -25.11 6.66
C GLN A 644 -23.49 -26.37 6.80
N THR A 645 -24.00 -26.65 8.00
CA THR A 645 -24.74 -27.89 8.29
C THR A 645 -26.24 -27.78 8.02
N LYS A 646 -26.72 -26.56 7.77
CA LYS A 646 -28.15 -26.19 7.67
C LYS A 646 -28.94 -26.54 8.94
N ALA A 647 -28.25 -26.75 10.05
CA ALA A 647 -28.85 -27.07 11.33
C ALA A 647 -29.50 -25.84 11.95
N ILE A 648 -30.70 -26.03 12.48
CA ILE A 648 -31.45 -25.00 13.21
C ILE A 648 -31.52 -25.42 14.67
N THR A 649 -31.14 -24.51 15.56
CA THR A 649 -31.36 -24.66 17.00
C THR A 649 -32.30 -23.56 17.48
N VAL A 650 -33.30 -23.95 18.27
CA VAL A 650 -34.33 -23.04 18.78
C VAL A 650 -34.34 -23.14 20.30
N THR A 651 -34.14 -22.01 20.97
CA THR A 651 -34.15 -21.92 22.44
C THR A 651 -35.21 -20.92 22.86
N SER A 652 -36.17 -21.34 23.69
CA SER A 652 -37.15 -20.41 24.29
C SER A 652 -36.44 -19.45 25.24
N GLN A 653 -36.78 -18.17 25.20
CA GLN A 653 -36.32 -17.18 26.17
C GLN A 653 -37.11 -17.24 27.48
#